data_AF-A0A8C2HQX4-F1
#
_entry.id   AF-A0A8C2HQX4-F1
#
_cell.length_a   1.000
_cell.length_b   1.000
_cell.length_c   1.000
_cell.angle_alpha   90.00
_cell.angle_beta   90.00
_cell.angle_gamma   90.00
#
_symmetry.space_group_name_H-M   'P 1'
#
loop_
_entity.id
_entity.type
_entity.pdbx_description
1 polymer ?
#
loop_
_entity_poly.entity_id
_entity_poly.type
_entity_poly.pdbx_seq_one_letter_code
_entity_poly.pdbx_strand_id
1 'polypeptide(L)'
;QSMEGESSRYSKRLRTGTRRRYQDDGISDDEIEGKRSFDLEEKLQSDRYNSDLVKIMDGKDFTLEYIQQEGLRDPIIFKKADGLGLKMPDPDFSVSDVKLFVGSRRMVDVMDVTTQKGIEMSMGQWRRYYETPASEREKLYNVISLEFSHTKLEHLVKRPSSVDMIDWVDNMWPRHLKESQRDSTNAIIDMQYPKVQKYCLMSVEGCFTDFHIDFGGTSVWYHILRGRKVFWLIPPTPQNLELYENWVLSGKQGDIFLGDKASMCQRIELKQGYTFMIPSGWIHAVYTPMDTLVFGGNFLHSFNIPMQLNIYNIEDRTRVPAKFRYPFYFEMCWYVLERYLYCLTNTSHLTPEFQKHSLGIGQCFNGQEENVVKDEEEEMVKEEPEPEEEAASPAHPGVKVHLTPLELEGLWALLHKLEDLPAHKKCVPAGIRNAPALLSDIRLLEEHANDNPKLSYTGKPIVKWPKRPPPPLSLLYRPRAPGSAPVLPPVPRPVKPSSSISALRRRRVRCKRCEACLRTECGDCNYCRDMRKFGGPGRLKKSCVLRQCLAVSVCSIDPESVQTLMECSECAQITHPECIKVPGEGIINKDLPSCWECPKCVQDKIRKEQNHPVGECFEPLTFAFLIAAHLPGGKAGEDENGESHRNGESEGSSEGGEATPSDTSVVLSDDVRGQGSCVTVTLQPSRGRRDPSAIVPKLEANLSSRSLPQNHKALLRPPLRNDSPHRLTRERTGKKTRSEKAKSSNSCPSSTLRPSAEQNGGNEPGWEREVWVSVFRYLTRAELCVCMAVCKSWYKWGCDKRLWTRISLSRCRSISPQALTGIIKRQPVTLDLSSANISKKQLSWLINRLPGLKDLVLSGCNWASVSALSSPSCPLLRSLDLSWADGVKDAQIRELLNPPGSDNRSQMKNMQCLWLCGLEVTEATLRLIIRHMPLLTRLELSHCPITDGALNLLSAVGSSTRNTLTHLNLAGCSRLTDRCLVYLRRLSCLSVLDLRDCKGVSRQACESFISELSVNALYCLSDDKLIQRIS
;
A
#
# COMPACT_ATOMS: atom_id res chain seq x y z
N GLN A 1 41.04 34.47 65.49
CA GLN A 1 42.39 35.06 65.48
C GLN A 1 43.29 33.99 64.86
N SER A 2 43.98 34.17 63.73
CA SER A 2 44.10 35.27 62.73
C SER A 2 44.39 34.61 61.35
N MET A 3 44.02 35.16 60.18
CA MET A 3 44.77 36.17 59.37
C MET A 3 46.29 35.94 59.35
N GLU A 4 47.04 35.85 58.23
CA GLU A 4 46.74 35.84 56.76
C GLU A 4 47.90 35.06 56.03
N GLY A 5 48.13 34.94 54.70
CA GLY A 5 47.58 35.57 53.50
C GLY A 5 48.17 35.00 52.17
N GLU A 6 48.70 35.84 51.27
CA GLU A 6 49.10 35.52 49.87
C GLU A 6 50.65 35.30 49.67
N SER A 7 51.26 34.91 48.53
CA SER A 7 50.82 34.71 47.12
C SER A 7 51.81 33.84 46.27
N SER A 8 51.45 33.61 44.99
CA SER A 8 52.35 33.41 43.81
C SER A 8 52.94 32.02 43.40
N ARG A 9 52.25 31.38 42.43
CA ARG A 9 52.75 30.79 41.14
C ARG A 9 53.24 29.32 40.99
N TYR A 10 52.42 28.58 40.21
CA TYR A 10 52.73 27.56 39.17
C TYR A 10 53.41 26.21 39.49
N SER A 11 52.58 25.15 39.45
CA SER A 11 52.86 23.94 38.66
C SER A 11 51.56 23.27 38.17
N LYS A 12 51.55 22.67 36.98
CA LYS A 12 50.33 22.10 36.35
C LYS A 12 50.11 20.63 36.72
N ARG A 13 49.16 20.34 37.61
CA ARG A 13 48.51 19.02 37.74
C ARG A 13 47.01 19.18 37.98
N LEU A 14 46.20 18.81 36.99
CA LEU A 14 44.74 18.75 37.13
C LEU A 14 44.35 17.56 38.01
N ARG A 15 43.81 17.84 39.20
CA ARG A 15 43.08 16.84 39.99
C ARG A 15 41.67 16.66 39.42
N THR A 16 41.15 15.43 39.50
CA THR A 16 39.77 15.07 39.18
C THR A 16 38.79 15.79 40.11
N GLY A 17 38.13 16.82 39.61
CA GLY A 17 37.08 17.57 40.32
C GLY A 17 35.69 17.12 39.89
N THR A 18 34.96 16.42 40.76
CA THR A 18 33.57 16.01 40.51
C THR A 18 32.66 17.24 40.52
N ARG A 19 32.12 17.66 39.36
CA ARG A 19 31.10 18.72 39.31
C ARG A 19 29.98 18.38 38.34
N ARG A 20 28.76 18.76 38.76
CA ARG A 20 27.44 18.55 38.16
C ARG A 20 27.46 18.34 36.63
N ARG A 21 26.90 17.21 36.19
CA ARG A 21 26.28 17.15 34.85
C ARG A 21 25.14 18.16 34.84
N TYR A 22 25.15 19.08 33.90
CA TYR A 22 23.88 19.59 33.38
C TYR A 22 23.27 18.45 32.56
N GLN A 23 21.98 18.22 32.75
CA GLN A 23 21.17 17.58 31.72
C GLN A 23 20.90 18.67 30.68
N ASP A 24 21.16 18.34 29.42
CA ASP A 24 20.82 19.20 28.30
C ASP A 24 19.46 18.71 27.80
N ASP A 25 18.41 19.42 28.22
CA ASP A 25 17.02 18.98 28.09
C ASP A 25 16.52 19.24 26.65
N GLY A 26 17.12 18.50 25.71
CA GLY A 26 16.89 18.56 24.28
C GLY A 26 15.52 18.02 23.87
N ILE A 27 14.47 18.78 24.20
CA ILE A 27 13.13 18.65 23.63
C ILE A 27 13.25 18.70 22.11
N SER A 28 12.70 17.71 21.42
CA SER A 28 12.75 17.63 19.96
C SER A 28 11.66 18.47 19.29
N ASP A 29 11.88 18.94 18.06
CA ASP A 29 10.84 19.63 17.29
C ASP A 29 9.59 18.72 17.09
N ASP A 30 9.76 17.39 17.04
CA ASP A 30 8.67 16.39 17.02
C ASP A 30 7.80 16.44 18.30
N GLU A 31 8.31 16.92 19.44
CA GLU A 31 7.56 17.14 20.70
C GLU A 31 6.90 18.52 20.78
N ILE A 32 7.19 19.42 19.83
CA ILE A 32 6.51 20.70 19.66
C ILE A 32 5.29 20.51 18.73
N GLU A 33 5.45 19.78 17.62
CA GLU A 33 4.38 19.52 16.64
C GLU A 33 3.21 18.66 17.18
N GLY A 34 3.34 18.08 18.38
CA GLY A 34 2.30 17.29 19.06
C GLY A 34 1.71 17.93 20.33
N LYS A 35 2.09 19.15 20.70
CA LYS A 35 1.54 19.82 21.90
C LYS A 35 0.23 20.52 21.57
N ARG A 36 -0.86 20.04 22.19
CA ARG A 36 -2.13 20.78 22.24
C ARG A 36 -1.91 22.08 23.00
N SER A 37 -2.39 23.21 22.47
CA SER A 37 -2.25 24.52 23.14
C SER A 37 -3.42 24.84 24.08
N PHE A 38 -4.49 24.02 24.06
CA PHE A 38 -5.51 24.00 25.10
C PHE A 38 -5.15 23.02 26.24
N ASP A 39 -5.41 23.43 27.48
CA ASP A 39 -5.27 22.56 28.66
C ASP A 39 -6.50 21.63 28.79
N LEU A 40 -6.27 20.32 28.64
CA LEU A 40 -7.32 19.31 28.74
C LEU A 40 -7.81 19.10 30.18
N GLU A 41 -6.99 19.37 31.20
CA GLU A 41 -7.38 19.23 32.60
C GLU A 41 -8.37 20.34 32.99
N GLU A 42 -8.17 21.56 32.48
CA GLU A 42 -9.19 22.61 32.54
C GLU A 42 -10.50 22.15 31.86
N LYS A 43 -10.45 21.52 30.68
CA LYS A 43 -11.67 20.99 30.03
C LYS A 43 -12.36 19.87 30.83
N LEU A 44 -11.62 19.14 31.66
CA LEU A 44 -12.16 18.08 32.52
C LEU A 44 -12.80 18.63 33.81
N GLN A 45 -12.31 19.75 34.33
CA GLN A 45 -12.80 20.35 35.58
C GLN A 45 -13.83 21.47 35.34
N SER A 46 -13.74 22.21 34.23
CA SER A 46 -14.57 23.39 33.93
C SER A 46 -16.07 23.11 33.87
N ASP A 47 -16.89 23.91 34.56
CA ASP A 47 -18.36 23.75 34.57
C ASP A 47 -19.05 24.21 33.27
N ARG A 48 -18.29 24.70 32.28
CA ARG A 48 -18.81 25.27 31.02
C ARG A 48 -19.65 24.29 30.19
N TYR A 49 -19.37 22.99 30.29
CA TYR A 49 -19.96 21.95 29.42
C TYR A 49 -21.18 21.28 30.09
N ASN A 50 -22.10 22.11 30.60
CA ASN A 50 -23.25 21.71 31.42
C ASN A 50 -24.60 21.78 30.67
N SER A 51 -24.59 21.84 29.33
CA SER A 51 -25.81 21.71 28.52
C SER A 51 -26.52 20.38 28.81
N ASP A 52 -27.85 20.34 28.80
CA ASP A 52 -28.59 19.08 28.96
C ASP A 52 -29.05 18.56 27.58
N LEU A 53 -28.37 17.52 27.10
CA LEU A 53 -28.48 17.00 25.73
C LEU A 53 -28.67 15.47 25.67
N VAL A 54 -28.55 14.77 26.80
CA VAL A 54 -28.47 13.30 26.85
C VAL A 54 -29.65 12.72 27.64
N LYS A 55 -30.49 11.93 26.96
CA LYS A 55 -31.60 11.21 27.59
C LYS A 55 -31.06 10.09 28.50
N ILE A 56 -31.63 9.92 29.69
CA ILE A 56 -31.41 8.74 30.54
C ILE A 56 -32.64 7.83 30.40
N MET A 57 -32.42 6.53 30.19
CA MET A 57 -33.50 5.58 29.87
C MET A 57 -33.24 4.18 30.47
N ASP A 58 -34.29 3.41 30.77
CA ASP A 58 -34.20 1.98 31.06
C ASP A 58 -34.21 1.18 29.74
N GLY A 59 -33.43 0.10 29.65
CA GLY A 59 -33.27 -0.64 28.38
C GLY A 59 -34.54 -1.28 27.83
N LYS A 60 -35.57 -1.45 28.67
CA LYS A 60 -36.91 -1.93 28.30
C LYS A 60 -37.69 -0.94 27.41
N ASP A 61 -37.44 0.37 27.59
CA ASP A 61 -38.19 1.45 26.93
C ASP A 61 -37.58 1.77 25.54
N PHE A 62 -36.38 1.26 25.26
CA PHE A 62 -35.67 1.42 23.99
C PHE A 62 -36.19 0.46 22.91
N THR A 63 -37.48 0.54 22.61
CA THR A 63 -38.17 -0.30 21.63
C THR A 63 -37.92 0.17 20.20
N LEU A 64 -38.31 -0.65 19.20
CA LEU A 64 -38.37 -0.18 17.81
C LEU A 64 -39.43 0.92 17.62
N GLU A 65 -40.53 0.89 18.39
CA GLU A 65 -41.57 1.92 18.33
C GLU A 65 -41.02 3.30 18.75
N TYR A 66 -40.21 3.36 19.81
CA TYR A 66 -39.47 4.56 20.20
C TYR A 66 -38.58 5.08 19.06
N ILE A 67 -37.89 4.18 18.34
CA ILE A 67 -37.03 4.55 17.21
C ILE A 67 -37.85 5.03 15.99
N GLN A 68 -39.02 4.43 15.75
CA GLN A 68 -39.97 4.86 14.70
C GLN A 68 -40.59 6.24 15.00
N GLN A 69 -40.80 6.58 16.27
CA GLN A 69 -41.34 7.87 16.72
C GLN A 69 -40.27 8.97 16.76
N GLU A 70 -39.17 8.76 17.49
CA GLU A 70 -38.16 9.77 17.83
C GLU A 70 -36.96 9.78 16.86
N GLY A 71 -36.89 8.81 15.94
CA GLY A 71 -35.88 8.73 14.88
C GLY A 71 -34.46 8.43 15.32
N LEU A 72 -34.25 8.09 16.60
CA LEU A 72 -32.94 7.99 17.24
C LEU A 72 -32.10 9.26 16.98
N ARG A 73 -32.58 10.42 17.45
CA ARG A 73 -31.97 11.73 17.22
C ARG A 73 -31.11 12.27 18.38
N ASP A 74 -31.41 11.86 19.61
CA ASP A 74 -30.69 12.26 20.83
C ASP A 74 -29.82 11.12 21.38
N PRO A 75 -28.67 11.41 22.03
CA PRO A 75 -27.86 10.40 22.69
C PRO A 75 -28.54 9.88 23.96
N ILE A 76 -28.37 8.58 24.25
CA ILE A 76 -29.09 7.88 25.32
C ILE A 76 -28.12 7.10 26.20
N ILE A 77 -28.12 7.35 27.52
CA ILE A 77 -27.41 6.54 28.52
C ILE A 77 -28.38 5.58 29.21
N PHE A 78 -28.07 4.30 29.11
CA PHE A 78 -28.64 3.22 29.91
C PHE A 78 -27.71 2.92 31.08
N LYS A 79 -28.16 3.20 32.30
CA LYS A 79 -27.34 3.01 33.54
C LYS A 79 -27.19 1.53 33.94
N LYS A 80 -27.94 0.63 33.28
CA LYS A 80 -27.87 -0.83 33.37
C LYS A 80 -28.01 -1.43 31.98
N ALA A 81 -27.62 -2.70 31.81
CA ALA A 81 -27.83 -3.45 30.57
C ALA A 81 -29.23 -4.11 30.47
N ASP A 82 -29.97 -4.17 31.59
CA ASP A 82 -31.29 -4.79 31.72
C ASP A 82 -32.27 -4.29 30.63
N GLY A 83 -33.01 -5.20 30.01
CA GLY A 83 -33.97 -4.89 28.93
C GLY A 83 -33.36 -4.72 27.52
N LEU A 84 -32.08 -4.34 27.39
CA LEU A 84 -31.45 -4.15 26.07
C LEU A 84 -31.25 -5.45 25.28
N GLY A 85 -31.30 -6.62 25.94
CA GLY A 85 -30.93 -7.91 25.35
C GLY A 85 -29.45 -7.99 24.92
N LEU A 86 -28.61 -7.16 25.54
CA LEU A 86 -27.15 -7.12 25.39
C LEU A 86 -26.52 -8.38 26.02
N LYS A 87 -25.43 -8.88 25.45
CA LYS A 87 -24.58 -9.92 26.08
C LYS A 87 -23.12 -9.48 26.06
N MET A 88 -22.42 -9.66 27.18
CA MET A 88 -21.00 -9.37 27.36
C MET A 88 -20.29 -10.59 27.98
N PRO A 89 -18.95 -10.69 27.85
CA PRO A 89 -18.15 -11.57 28.70
C PRO A 89 -18.13 -11.07 30.15
N ASP A 90 -17.63 -11.90 31.06
CA ASP A 90 -17.58 -11.64 32.49
C ASP A 90 -16.79 -10.36 32.88
N PRO A 91 -17.10 -9.68 34.01
CA PRO A 91 -16.48 -8.39 34.34
C PRO A 91 -14.97 -8.39 34.61
N ASP A 92 -14.38 -9.55 34.87
CA ASP A 92 -12.93 -9.74 35.05
C ASP A 92 -12.18 -9.87 33.71
N PHE A 93 -12.88 -10.18 32.62
CA PHE A 93 -12.35 -10.37 31.27
C PHE A 93 -11.37 -9.25 30.85
N SER A 94 -10.23 -9.62 30.28
CA SER A 94 -9.07 -8.74 30.16
C SER A 94 -8.52 -8.61 28.74
N VAL A 95 -7.60 -7.65 28.54
CA VAL A 95 -6.82 -7.52 27.29
C VAL A 95 -5.96 -8.77 27.05
N SER A 96 -5.61 -9.53 28.09
CA SER A 96 -5.01 -10.86 27.97
C SER A 96 -5.93 -11.86 27.28
N ASP A 97 -7.25 -11.74 27.47
CA ASP A 97 -8.26 -12.64 26.92
C ASP A 97 -8.70 -12.19 25.53
N VAL A 98 -8.88 -10.88 25.29
CA VAL A 98 -9.02 -10.33 23.93
C VAL A 98 -7.90 -10.88 23.02
N LYS A 99 -6.64 -10.83 23.48
CA LYS A 99 -5.45 -11.38 22.80
C LYS A 99 -5.52 -12.90 22.59
N LEU A 100 -6.26 -13.66 23.41
CA LEU A 100 -6.50 -15.10 23.23
C LEU A 100 -7.58 -15.36 22.17
N PHE A 101 -8.72 -14.66 22.25
CA PHE A 101 -9.88 -14.87 21.38
C PHE A 101 -9.69 -14.30 19.95
N VAL A 102 -9.00 -13.17 19.78
CA VAL A 102 -8.68 -12.58 18.45
C VAL A 102 -7.31 -13.00 17.89
N GLY A 103 -6.48 -13.66 18.71
CA GLY A 103 -5.18 -14.20 18.32
C GLY A 103 -4.00 -13.24 18.46
N SER A 104 -2.98 -13.66 19.23
CA SER A 104 -1.82 -12.84 19.61
C SER A 104 -0.92 -12.32 18.45
N ARG A 105 -1.12 -12.77 17.22
CA ARG A 105 -0.40 -12.28 16.02
C ARG A 105 -1.23 -11.36 15.13
N ARG A 106 -2.53 -11.18 15.40
CA ARG A 106 -3.38 -10.25 14.65
C ARG A 106 -2.79 -8.84 14.78
N MET A 107 -2.56 -8.18 13.65
CA MET A 107 -2.15 -6.78 13.62
C MET A 107 -3.35 -5.90 13.98
N VAL A 108 -3.09 -4.81 14.69
CA VAL A 108 -4.09 -3.83 15.09
C VAL A 108 -3.58 -2.43 14.79
N ASP A 109 -4.46 -1.58 14.27
CA ASP A 109 -4.27 -0.14 14.22
C ASP A 109 -4.27 0.42 15.66
N VAL A 110 -3.27 1.22 15.98
CA VAL A 110 -3.08 1.86 17.29
C VAL A 110 -2.79 3.34 17.07
N MET A 111 -3.50 4.21 17.77
CA MET A 111 -3.29 5.66 17.71
C MET A 111 -2.23 6.08 18.74
N ASP A 112 -1.19 6.79 18.30
CA ASP A 112 -0.31 7.57 19.19
C ASP A 112 -1.07 8.84 19.61
N VAL A 113 -1.44 8.92 20.89
CA VAL A 113 -2.38 9.94 21.40
C VAL A 113 -1.81 11.36 21.36
N THR A 114 -0.49 11.48 21.46
CA THR A 114 0.19 12.78 21.43
C THR A 114 0.15 13.36 20.02
N THR A 115 0.42 12.53 19.01
CA THR A 115 0.47 12.97 17.61
C THR A 115 -0.83 12.76 16.82
N GLN A 116 -1.80 12.04 17.39
CA GLN A 116 -3.00 11.47 16.73
C GLN A 116 -2.67 10.62 15.48
N LYS A 117 -1.39 10.24 15.25
CA LYS A 117 -0.94 9.48 14.08
C LYS A 117 -1.11 7.96 14.34
N GLY A 118 -1.58 7.23 13.34
CA GLY A 118 -1.77 5.78 13.41
C GLY A 118 -0.47 5.00 13.20
N ILE A 119 -0.25 3.97 14.03
CA ILE A 119 0.80 2.95 13.91
C ILE A 119 0.19 1.56 13.96
N GLU A 120 0.94 0.53 13.54
CA GLU A 120 0.49 -0.86 13.62
C GLU A 120 1.36 -1.68 14.56
N MET A 121 0.74 -2.53 15.39
CA MET A 121 1.45 -3.56 16.16
C MET A 121 0.60 -4.84 16.30
N SER A 122 1.20 -5.95 16.72
CA SER A 122 0.42 -7.17 17.01
C SER A 122 -0.29 -7.08 18.36
N MET A 123 -1.42 -7.78 18.52
CA MET A 123 -2.12 -7.93 19.81
C MET A 123 -1.20 -8.41 20.94
N GLY A 124 -0.18 -9.24 20.63
CA GLY A 124 0.83 -9.68 21.60
C GLY A 124 1.86 -8.62 22.01
N GLN A 125 1.96 -7.51 21.27
CA GLN A 125 2.69 -6.30 21.69
C GLN A 125 1.75 -5.37 22.46
N TRP A 126 0.57 -5.07 21.90
CA TRP A 126 -0.45 -4.22 22.53
C TRP A 126 -0.76 -4.66 23.97
N ARG A 127 -1.06 -5.95 24.17
CA ARG A 127 -1.33 -6.55 25.49
C ARG A 127 -0.20 -6.31 26.49
N ARG A 128 1.07 -6.36 26.07
CA ARG A 128 2.22 -6.10 26.96
C ARG A 128 2.33 -4.63 27.34
N TYR A 129 2.08 -3.73 26.39
CA TYR A 129 2.06 -2.29 26.62
C TYR A 129 0.92 -1.89 27.58
N TYR A 130 -0.28 -2.43 27.37
CA TYR A 130 -1.44 -2.16 28.23
C TYR A 130 -1.19 -2.65 29.67
N GLU A 131 -0.55 -3.81 29.83
CA GLU A 131 -0.17 -4.36 31.15
C GLU A 131 1.09 -3.70 31.78
N THR A 132 1.78 -2.79 31.08
CA THR A 132 2.83 -1.95 31.68
C THR A 132 2.20 -0.95 32.66
N PRO A 133 2.72 -0.79 33.90
CA PRO A 133 2.22 0.21 34.85
C PRO A 133 2.25 1.63 34.28
N ALA A 134 1.28 2.49 34.65
CA ALA A 134 1.14 3.84 34.08
C ALA A 134 2.44 4.67 34.17
N SER A 135 3.18 4.57 35.28
CA SER A 135 4.47 5.24 35.50
C SER A 135 5.63 4.75 34.62
N GLU A 136 5.47 3.62 33.92
CA GLU A 136 6.46 3.03 33.01
C GLU A 136 6.06 3.17 31.52
N ARG A 137 4.94 3.83 31.21
CA ARG A 137 4.45 4.02 29.84
C ARG A 137 5.15 5.22 29.17
N GLU A 138 6.24 4.95 28.44
CA GLU A 138 6.99 5.96 27.64
C GLU A 138 6.12 6.76 26.64
N LYS A 139 4.98 6.20 26.21
CA LYS A 139 4.02 6.81 25.27
C LYS A 139 2.59 6.48 25.65
N LEU A 140 1.66 7.34 25.26
CA LEU A 140 0.22 7.08 25.30
C LEU A 140 -0.27 6.53 23.96
N TYR A 141 -0.78 5.29 23.98
CA TYR A 141 -1.32 4.59 22.82
C TYR A 141 -2.76 4.14 23.07
N ASN A 142 -3.62 4.21 22.05
CA ASN A 142 -5.05 3.91 22.14
C ASN A 142 -5.49 2.95 21.01
N VAL A 143 -6.31 1.93 21.31
CA VAL A 143 -6.94 1.04 20.32
C VAL A 143 -8.44 1.25 20.32
N ILE A 144 -8.96 1.85 19.25
CA ILE A 144 -10.39 2.16 19.08
C ILE A 144 -11.04 1.42 17.89
N SER A 145 -10.24 0.82 17.01
CA SER A 145 -10.66 0.29 15.71
C SER A 145 -10.59 -1.24 15.59
N LEU A 146 -10.50 -1.97 16.71
CA LEU A 146 -10.43 -3.43 16.72
C LEU A 146 -11.82 -4.07 16.47
N GLU A 147 -12.24 -4.12 15.21
CA GLU A 147 -13.39 -4.91 14.77
C GLU A 147 -13.07 -6.40 14.99
N PHE A 148 -14.01 -7.21 15.51
CA PHE A 148 -13.75 -8.59 15.92
C PHE A 148 -14.75 -9.66 15.43
N SER A 149 -15.67 -9.35 14.51
CA SER A 149 -16.45 -10.36 13.82
C SER A 149 -15.57 -11.33 13.01
N HIS A 150 -16.02 -12.58 12.95
CA HIS A 150 -15.28 -13.77 12.51
C HIS A 150 -14.02 -14.07 13.36
N THR A 151 -13.99 -13.62 14.62
CA THR A 151 -13.07 -14.13 15.65
C THR A 151 -13.86 -14.86 16.75
N LYS A 152 -13.17 -15.66 17.58
CA LYS A 152 -13.85 -16.39 18.67
C LYS A 152 -14.53 -15.48 19.71
N LEU A 153 -14.17 -14.19 19.74
CA LEU A 153 -14.76 -13.20 20.64
C LEU A 153 -16.20 -12.83 20.23
N GLU A 154 -16.57 -13.05 18.97
CA GLU A 154 -17.88 -12.70 18.42
C GLU A 154 -19.06 -13.36 19.15
N HIS A 155 -18.87 -14.59 19.64
CA HIS A 155 -19.90 -15.39 20.32
C HIS A 155 -20.09 -15.01 21.80
N LEU A 156 -19.18 -14.21 22.37
CA LEU A 156 -19.30 -13.69 23.74
C LEU A 156 -20.04 -12.34 23.80
N VAL A 157 -20.11 -11.61 22.67
CA VAL A 157 -20.68 -10.25 22.62
C VAL A 157 -21.89 -10.19 21.69
N LYS A 158 -23.05 -9.84 22.26
CA LYS A 158 -24.27 -9.46 21.52
C LYS A 158 -24.58 -8.00 21.82
N ARG A 159 -24.86 -7.22 20.77
CA ARG A 159 -25.29 -5.82 20.84
C ARG A 159 -26.76 -5.69 21.31
N PRO A 160 -27.28 -4.49 21.60
CA PRO A 160 -28.68 -4.32 21.97
C PRO A 160 -29.62 -4.82 20.86
N SER A 161 -30.70 -5.51 21.23
CA SER A 161 -31.57 -6.19 20.26
C SER A 161 -32.31 -5.20 19.34
N SER A 162 -32.58 -3.98 19.81
CA SER A 162 -33.15 -2.91 18.99
C SER A 162 -32.18 -2.38 17.92
N VAL A 163 -30.87 -2.61 18.05
CA VAL A 163 -29.89 -2.34 16.98
C VAL A 163 -29.92 -3.44 15.92
N ASP A 164 -30.07 -4.72 16.32
CA ASP A 164 -30.25 -5.84 15.38
C ASP A 164 -31.48 -5.62 14.47
N MET A 165 -32.54 -4.98 14.98
CA MET A 165 -33.77 -4.69 14.23
C MET A 165 -33.67 -3.55 13.20
N ILE A 166 -32.67 -2.67 13.27
CA ILE A 166 -32.58 -1.47 12.40
C ILE A 166 -31.31 -1.39 11.55
N ASP A 167 -30.25 -2.13 11.92
CA ASP A 167 -28.97 -2.06 11.25
C ASP A 167 -29.05 -2.52 9.78
N TRP A 168 -28.63 -1.65 8.88
CA TRP A 168 -28.55 -1.92 7.45
C TRP A 168 -27.67 -3.12 7.08
N VAL A 169 -26.61 -3.44 7.85
CA VAL A 169 -25.75 -4.59 7.53
C VAL A 169 -26.47 -5.94 7.69
N ASP A 170 -27.41 -6.05 8.63
CA ASP A 170 -28.19 -7.29 8.81
C ASP A 170 -29.47 -7.29 7.98
N ASN A 171 -30.14 -6.14 7.87
CA ASN A 171 -31.47 -6.02 7.28
C ASN A 171 -31.47 -5.66 5.78
N MET A 172 -30.38 -5.07 5.26
CA MET A 172 -30.29 -4.58 3.88
C MET A 172 -29.24 -5.29 3.03
N TRP A 173 -28.08 -5.65 3.60
CA TRP A 173 -27.03 -6.33 2.83
C TRP A 173 -27.42 -7.77 2.45
N PRO A 174 -27.18 -8.25 1.21
CA PRO A 174 -27.51 -9.61 0.80
C PRO A 174 -26.91 -10.68 1.72
N ARG A 175 -27.78 -11.34 2.51
CA ARG A 175 -27.39 -12.27 3.58
C ARG A 175 -26.31 -13.27 3.16
N HIS A 176 -26.43 -13.83 1.96
CA HIS A 176 -25.50 -14.84 1.46
C HIS A 176 -24.04 -14.37 1.36
N LEU A 177 -23.79 -13.06 1.14
CA LEU A 177 -22.45 -12.47 1.09
C LEU A 177 -21.83 -12.30 2.49
N LYS A 178 -22.67 -12.01 3.50
CA LYS A 178 -22.24 -12.03 4.91
C LYS A 178 -22.02 -13.47 5.39
N GLU A 179 -22.90 -14.39 4.98
CA GLU A 179 -22.81 -15.84 5.23
C GLU A 179 -21.61 -16.51 4.56
N SER A 180 -21.00 -15.91 3.52
CA SER A 180 -19.79 -16.39 2.86
C SER A 180 -18.48 -15.73 3.35
N GLN A 181 -18.54 -14.69 4.20
CA GLN A 181 -17.33 -14.15 4.85
C GLN A 181 -16.73 -15.19 5.81
N ARG A 182 -15.45 -15.50 5.65
CA ARG A 182 -14.70 -16.43 6.53
C ARG A 182 -13.53 -15.78 7.27
N ASP A 183 -13.02 -14.65 6.77
CA ASP A 183 -11.83 -14.01 7.35
C ASP A 183 -12.16 -12.84 8.28
N SER A 184 -11.46 -12.84 9.41
CA SER A 184 -11.33 -11.76 10.40
C SER A 184 -10.57 -10.52 9.90
N THR A 185 -9.99 -10.55 8.70
CA THR A 185 -9.37 -9.39 8.04
C THR A 185 -10.35 -8.21 7.89
N ASN A 186 -9.78 -7.00 7.90
CA ASN A 186 -10.50 -5.74 7.66
C ASN A 186 -9.95 -5.00 6.43
N ALA A 187 -9.26 -5.70 5.53
CA ALA A 187 -8.90 -5.16 4.23
C ALA A 187 -10.15 -5.14 3.33
N ILE A 188 -10.54 -3.96 2.84
CA ILE A 188 -11.77 -3.78 2.04
C ILE A 188 -11.82 -4.66 0.77
N ILE A 189 -10.66 -5.05 0.24
CA ILE A 189 -10.53 -5.96 -0.92
C ILE A 189 -10.95 -7.42 -0.62
N ASP A 190 -10.97 -7.80 0.66
CA ASP A 190 -11.27 -9.14 1.18
C ASP A 190 -12.59 -9.15 1.99
N MET A 191 -13.29 -8.02 2.07
CA MET A 191 -14.61 -7.90 2.67
C MET A 191 -15.70 -8.26 1.66
N GLN A 192 -16.65 -9.10 2.07
CA GLN A 192 -17.87 -9.41 1.32
C GLN A 192 -19.11 -8.64 1.84
N TYR A 193 -18.96 -7.92 2.95
CA TYR A 193 -19.95 -7.00 3.53
C TYR A 193 -19.25 -5.93 4.39
N PRO A 194 -19.93 -4.82 4.78
CA PRO A 194 -19.35 -3.80 5.66
C PRO A 194 -19.10 -4.34 7.08
N LYS A 195 -17.87 -4.76 7.36
CA LYS A 195 -17.45 -5.21 8.68
C LYS A 195 -17.20 -4.03 9.63
N VAL A 196 -18.26 -3.58 10.30
CA VAL A 196 -18.23 -2.43 11.23
C VAL A 196 -19.09 -2.63 12.50
N GLN A 197 -19.65 -3.82 12.69
CA GLN A 197 -20.74 -4.05 13.66
C GLN A 197 -20.29 -4.32 15.11
N LYS A 198 -19.04 -4.76 15.33
CA LYS A 198 -18.52 -5.20 16.64
C LYS A 198 -17.07 -4.76 16.86
N TYR A 199 -16.85 -3.70 17.64
CA TYR A 199 -15.55 -3.16 18.04
C TYR A 199 -15.20 -3.43 19.51
N CYS A 200 -13.93 -3.73 19.77
CA CYS A 200 -13.36 -3.94 21.11
C CYS A 200 -12.34 -2.85 21.42
N LEU A 201 -12.77 -1.77 22.07
CA LEU A 201 -11.91 -0.63 22.37
C LEU A 201 -11.12 -0.86 23.66
N MET A 202 -9.83 -0.57 23.61
CA MET A 202 -8.88 -0.71 24.72
C MET A 202 -8.08 0.58 24.78
N SER A 203 -8.29 1.36 25.84
CA SER A 203 -7.63 2.65 26.04
C SER A 203 -6.96 2.67 27.40
N VAL A 204 -5.77 3.25 27.48
CA VAL A 204 -5.08 3.47 28.76
C VAL A 204 -5.47 4.82 29.38
N GLU A 205 -5.25 4.97 30.67
CA GLU A 205 -5.30 6.24 31.39
C GLU A 205 -4.59 7.37 30.61
N GLY A 206 -5.19 8.56 30.56
CA GLY A 206 -4.69 9.72 29.81
C GLY A 206 -5.01 9.74 28.31
N CYS A 207 -5.56 8.66 27.73
CA CYS A 207 -5.93 8.62 26.32
C CYS A 207 -7.06 9.62 25.98
N PHE A 208 -6.78 10.54 25.05
CA PHE A 208 -7.74 11.48 24.47
C PHE A 208 -7.83 11.26 22.95
N THR A 209 -9.05 11.14 22.44
CA THR A 209 -9.41 11.19 21.03
C THR A 209 -10.21 12.46 20.80
N ASP A 210 -9.75 13.30 19.88
CA ASP A 210 -10.28 14.65 19.65
C ASP A 210 -11.67 14.65 18.98
N PHE A 211 -12.26 15.82 18.80
CA PHE A 211 -13.60 15.97 18.22
C PHE A 211 -13.70 15.36 16.82
N HIS A 212 -14.63 14.43 16.64
CA HIS A 212 -14.93 13.77 15.38
C HIS A 212 -16.42 13.44 15.26
N ILE A 213 -16.84 13.02 14.07
CA ILE A 213 -18.13 12.39 13.80
C ILE A 213 -17.83 10.97 13.30
N ASP A 214 -18.60 9.97 13.71
CA ASP A 214 -18.41 8.59 13.25
C ASP A 214 -18.64 8.44 11.74
N PHE A 215 -17.84 7.55 11.13
CA PHE A 215 -17.68 7.46 9.68
C PHE A 215 -18.98 7.07 8.96
N GLY A 216 -19.19 7.66 7.78
CA GLY A 216 -20.45 7.58 7.03
C GLY A 216 -21.66 8.17 7.76
N GLY A 217 -21.46 8.91 8.85
CA GLY A 217 -22.54 9.36 9.73
C GLY A 217 -23.23 8.22 10.48
N THR A 218 -22.51 7.14 10.79
CA THR A 218 -23.06 6.01 11.55
C THR A 218 -23.59 6.43 12.93
N SER A 219 -24.53 5.65 13.45
CA SER A 219 -24.88 5.66 14.87
C SER A 219 -24.08 4.56 15.57
N VAL A 220 -23.72 4.76 16.84
CA VAL A 220 -22.85 3.85 17.60
C VAL A 220 -23.46 3.46 18.94
N TRP A 221 -23.37 2.18 19.28
CA TRP A 221 -23.62 1.66 20.63
C TRP A 221 -22.28 1.40 21.33
N TYR A 222 -22.20 1.70 22.63
CA TYR A 222 -20.93 1.77 23.37
C TYR A 222 -21.12 1.31 24.83
N HIS A 223 -20.52 0.20 25.25
CA HIS A 223 -20.72 -0.41 26.57
C HIS A 223 -19.41 -0.54 27.37
N ILE A 224 -19.37 0.08 28.56
CA ILE A 224 -18.18 0.08 29.43
C ILE A 224 -18.10 -1.22 30.24
N LEU A 225 -17.42 -2.24 29.73
CA LEU A 225 -17.21 -3.48 30.49
C LEU A 225 -16.31 -3.25 31.72
N ARG A 226 -15.27 -2.42 31.61
CA ARG A 226 -14.42 -2.00 32.75
C ARG A 226 -13.84 -0.61 32.55
N GLY A 227 -13.68 0.11 33.66
CA GLY A 227 -13.10 1.46 33.72
C GLY A 227 -14.16 2.55 33.59
N ARG A 228 -13.75 3.74 33.14
CA ARG A 228 -14.62 4.92 32.96
C ARG A 228 -14.19 5.72 31.73
N LYS A 229 -15.13 6.43 31.10
CA LYS A 229 -14.89 7.33 29.96
C LYS A 229 -15.54 8.68 30.20
N VAL A 230 -14.94 9.75 29.69
CA VAL A 230 -15.55 11.07 29.64
C VAL A 230 -15.77 11.44 28.17
N PHE A 231 -16.98 11.90 27.82
CA PHE A 231 -17.31 12.38 26.49
C PHE A 231 -17.68 13.86 26.56
N TRP A 232 -17.30 14.64 25.54
CA TRP A 232 -17.92 15.93 25.23
C TRP A 232 -18.78 15.76 23.98
N LEU A 233 -20.01 16.25 24.02
CA LEU A 233 -21.03 16.04 22.99
C LEU A 233 -21.53 17.38 22.46
N ILE A 234 -21.53 17.54 21.13
CA ILE A 234 -22.02 18.73 20.43
C ILE A 234 -23.11 18.27 19.43
N PRO A 235 -24.33 18.84 19.47
CA PRO A 235 -25.44 18.39 18.64
C PRO A 235 -25.22 18.73 17.17
N PRO A 236 -25.68 17.89 16.22
CA PRO A 236 -25.47 18.05 14.77
C PRO A 236 -26.40 19.10 14.14
N THR A 237 -26.45 20.30 14.72
CA THR A 237 -27.13 21.44 14.10
C THR A 237 -26.36 21.86 12.83
N PRO A 238 -27.03 22.46 11.82
CA PRO A 238 -26.34 22.95 10.62
C PRO A 238 -25.15 23.86 10.94
N GLN A 239 -25.30 24.72 11.96
CA GLN A 239 -24.25 25.64 12.42
C GLN A 239 -23.07 24.90 13.08
N ASN A 240 -23.32 23.85 13.87
CA ASN A 240 -22.25 23.06 14.48
C ASN A 240 -21.53 22.17 13.46
N LEU A 241 -22.24 21.66 12.45
CA LEU A 241 -21.65 20.89 11.35
C LEU A 241 -20.79 21.77 10.43
N GLU A 242 -21.24 22.99 10.11
CA GLU A 242 -20.43 23.99 9.41
C GLU A 242 -19.20 24.40 10.24
N LEU A 243 -19.36 24.61 11.55
CA LEU A 243 -18.25 24.90 12.47
C LEU A 243 -17.23 23.76 12.53
N TYR A 244 -17.69 22.50 12.59
CA TYR A 244 -16.84 21.30 12.54
C TYR A 244 -16.10 21.17 11.21
N GLU A 245 -16.78 21.31 10.08
CA GLU A 245 -16.14 21.22 8.76
C GLU A 245 -15.06 22.31 8.58
N ASN A 246 -15.36 23.55 8.97
CA ASN A 246 -14.37 24.64 8.95
C ASN A 246 -13.20 24.39 9.93
N TRP A 247 -13.46 23.81 11.11
CA TRP A 247 -12.41 23.46 12.07
C TRP A 247 -11.48 22.37 11.54
N VAL A 248 -12.00 21.29 10.95
CA VAL A 248 -11.21 20.24 10.27
C VAL A 248 -10.38 20.84 9.13
N LEU A 249 -11.00 21.65 8.25
CA LEU A 249 -10.33 22.28 7.12
C LEU A 249 -9.27 23.32 7.53
N SER A 250 -9.35 23.88 8.74
CA SER A 250 -8.39 24.88 9.24
C SER A 250 -7.02 24.31 9.61
N GLY A 251 -6.93 22.99 9.87
CA GLY A 251 -5.74 22.34 10.43
C GLY A 251 -5.44 22.67 11.90
N LYS A 252 -6.17 23.60 12.54
CA LYS A 252 -5.92 24.09 13.92
C LYS A 252 -6.56 23.21 15.01
N GLN A 253 -6.64 21.90 14.77
CA GLN A 253 -7.36 20.97 15.64
C GLN A 253 -6.70 20.90 17.04
N GLY A 254 -5.37 20.79 17.08
CA GLY A 254 -4.59 20.83 18.34
C GLY A 254 -4.62 22.17 19.10
N ASP A 255 -5.07 23.26 18.46
CA ASP A 255 -5.14 24.59 19.08
C ASP A 255 -6.55 24.93 19.62
N ILE A 256 -7.59 24.43 18.98
CA ILE A 256 -8.96 24.87 19.21
C ILE A 256 -9.79 23.69 19.73
N PHE A 257 -10.01 23.65 21.05
CA PHE A 257 -10.98 22.75 21.64
C PHE A 257 -12.39 23.10 21.13
N LEU A 258 -12.98 22.25 20.29
CA LEU A 258 -14.20 22.58 19.54
C LEU A 258 -15.41 22.86 20.46
N GLY A 259 -15.46 22.20 21.63
CA GLY A 259 -16.45 22.44 22.68
C GLY A 259 -16.44 23.87 23.25
N ASP A 260 -15.37 24.65 23.04
CA ASP A 260 -15.33 26.07 23.41
C ASP A 260 -15.90 27.01 22.34
N LYS A 261 -16.19 26.48 21.14
CA LYS A 261 -16.74 27.21 19.98
C LYS A 261 -18.20 26.87 19.70
N ALA A 262 -18.64 25.66 20.03
CA ALA A 262 -20.05 25.29 19.97
C ALA A 262 -20.90 26.13 20.95
N SER A 263 -22.16 26.39 20.59
CA SER A 263 -23.13 27.10 21.44
C SER A 263 -23.69 26.22 22.56
N MET A 264 -23.75 24.91 22.35
CA MET A 264 -24.14 23.90 23.32
C MET A 264 -23.13 22.76 23.29
N CYS A 265 -22.69 22.32 24.48
CA CYS A 265 -21.77 21.20 24.64
C CYS A 265 -22.01 20.58 26.02
N GLN A 266 -22.22 19.25 26.07
CA GLN A 266 -22.37 18.52 27.33
C GLN A 266 -21.16 17.62 27.58
N ARG A 267 -20.55 17.71 28.77
CA ARG A 267 -19.58 16.73 29.27
C ARG A 267 -20.29 15.68 30.12
N ILE A 268 -20.17 14.40 29.75
CA ILE A 268 -20.72 13.26 30.51
C ILE A 268 -19.62 12.31 30.97
N GLU A 269 -19.86 11.59 32.07
CA GLU A 269 -19.04 10.47 32.53
C GLU A 269 -19.79 9.14 32.37
N LEU A 270 -19.27 8.24 31.54
CA LEU A 270 -19.73 6.85 31.45
C LEU A 270 -18.95 5.98 32.44
N LYS A 271 -19.70 5.25 33.27
CA LYS A 271 -19.18 4.35 34.31
C LYS A 271 -19.32 2.89 33.88
N GLN A 272 -18.61 2.00 34.56
CA GLN A 272 -18.70 0.56 34.33
C GLN A 272 -20.16 0.07 34.35
N GLY A 273 -20.52 -0.79 33.39
CA GLY A 273 -21.88 -1.30 33.19
C GLY A 273 -22.82 -0.38 32.40
N TYR A 274 -22.45 0.88 32.15
CA TYR A 274 -23.28 1.79 31.34
C TYR A 274 -23.20 1.42 29.86
N THR A 275 -24.34 1.44 29.19
CA THR A 275 -24.43 1.45 27.72
C THR A 275 -24.81 2.85 27.27
N PHE A 276 -24.12 3.37 26.26
CA PHE A 276 -24.37 4.66 25.64
C PHE A 276 -24.68 4.47 24.16
N MET A 277 -25.67 5.23 23.66
CA MET A 277 -26.06 5.26 22.26
C MET A 277 -25.81 6.68 21.74
N ILE A 278 -24.98 6.82 20.70
CA ILE A 278 -24.74 8.10 20.02
C ILE A 278 -25.35 8.01 18.62
N PRO A 279 -26.26 8.92 18.24
CA PRO A 279 -26.89 8.88 16.93
C PRO A 279 -26.09 9.63 15.86
N SER A 280 -26.47 9.37 14.61
CA SER A 280 -25.91 9.93 13.39
C SER A 280 -25.56 11.43 13.50
N GLY A 281 -24.32 11.77 13.17
CA GLY A 281 -23.86 13.15 13.03
C GLY A 281 -23.31 13.81 14.30
N TRP A 282 -23.54 13.27 15.49
CA TRP A 282 -23.11 13.93 16.74
C TRP A 282 -21.59 14.05 16.85
N ILE A 283 -21.13 15.31 16.93
CA ILE A 283 -19.71 15.66 17.02
C ILE A 283 -19.27 15.43 18.47
N HIS A 284 -18.25 14.59 18.68
CA HIS A 284 -17.84 14.22 20.03
C HIS A 284 -16.33 13.99 20.19
N ALA A 285 -15.82 14.26 21.40
CA ALA A 285 -14.46 13.97 21.83
C ALA A 285 -14.48 13.06 23.07
N VAL A 286 -13.44 12.24 23.26
CA VAL A 286 -13.42 11.18 24.29
C VAL A 286 -12.12 11.18 25.08
N TYR A 287 -12.22 11.29 26.41
CA TYR A 287 -11.12 11.12 27.36
C TYR A 287 -11.24 9.83 28.18
N THR A 288 -10.09 9.34 28.64
CA THR A 288 -9.92 8.07 29.35
C THR A 288 -9.28 8.32 30.73
N PRO A 289 -10.08 8.55 31.79
CA PRO A 289 -9.59 8.81 33.15
C PRO A 289 -8.98 7.59 33.87
N MET A 290 -8.98 6.41 33.26
CA MET A 290 -8.37 5.17 33.77
C MET A 290 -8.38 4.10 32.67
N ASP A 291 -7.52 3.09 32.79
CA ASP A 291 -7.49 1.95 31.87
C ASP A 291 -8.89 1.33 31.67
N THR A 292 -9.31 1.23 30.42
CA THR A 292 -10.66 0.82 30.02
C THR A 292 -10.67 -0.37 29.07
N LEU A 293 -11.75 -1.15 29.15
CA LEU A 293 -12.14 -2.13 28.16
C LEU A 293 -13.62 -1.92 27.83
N VAL A 294 -13.92 -1.73 26.55
CA VAL A 294 -15.24 -1.34 26.04
C VAL A 294 -15.60 -2.20 24.84
N PHE A 295 -16.87 -2.59 24.75
CA PHE A 295 -17.43 -3.20 23.55
C PHE A 295 -18.46 -2.25 22.92
N GLY A 296 -18.42 -2.11 21.61
CA GLY A 296 -19.33 -1.22 20.87
C GLY A 296 -19.51 -1.64 19.42
N GLY A 297 -20.16 -0.81 18.61
CA GLY A 297 -20.38 -1.11 17.19
C GLY A 297 -21.12 -0.01 16.44
N ASN A 298 -20.72 0.20 15.19
CA ASN A 298 -21.30 1.19 14.29
C ASN A 298 -22.40 0.56 13.43
N PHE A 299 -23.46 1.31 13.14
CA PHE A 299 -24.58 0.89 12.29
C PHE A 299 -25.19 2.08 11.54
N LEU A 300 -25.79 1.79 10.38
CA LEU A 300 -26.65 2.71 9.64
C LEU A 300 -28.10 2.25 9.80
N HIS A 301 -29.06 3.19 9.78
CA HIS A 301 -30.49 2.90 9.94
C HIS A 301 -31.37 3.83 9.08
N SER A 302 -32.62 3.45 8.88
CA SER A 302 -33.54 4.14 7.97
C SER A 302 -34.20 5.40 8.54
N PHE A 303 -34.06 5.68 9.84
CA PHE A 303 -34.80 6.75 10.52
C PHE A 303 -34.06 8.10 10.59
N ASN A 304 -32.81 8.16 10.10
CA ASN A 304 -32.05 9.41 10.02
C ASN A 304 -31.14 9.48 8.76
N ILE A 305 -31.61 8.94 7.63
CA ILE A 305 -30.86 8.89 6.37
C ILE A 305 -30.35 10.27 5.90
N PRO A 306 -31.11 11.39 6.00
CA PRO A 306 -30.62 12.70 5.58
C PRO A 306 -29.35 13.13 6.32
N MET A 307 -29.22 12.81 7.62
CA MET A 307 -27.99 13.09 8.38
C MET A 307 -26.84 12.19 7.94
N GLN A 308 -27.05 10.88 7.79
CA GLN A 308 -26.03 9.94 7.30
C GLN A 308 -25.45 10.41 5.95
N LEU A 309 -26.32 10.78 5.00
CA LEU A 309 -25.94 11.34 3.70
C LEU A 309 -25.21 12.69 3.83
N ASN A 310 -25.61 13.56 4.76
CA ASN A 310 -24.93 14.84 5.01
C ASN A 310 -23.51 14.63 5.54
N ILE A 311 -23.29 13.74 6.52
CA ILE A 311 -21.95 13.44 7.03
C ILE A 311 -21.07 12.86 5.93
N TYR A 312 -21.58 11.93 5.11
CA TYR A 312 -20.82 11.42 3.96
C TYR A 312 -20.41 12.55 2.98
N ASN A 313 -21.24 13.58 2.81
CA ASN A 313 -20.86 14.77 2.03
C ASN A 313 -19.78 15.61 2.73
N ILE A 314 -19.82 15.75 4.07
CA ILE A 314 -18.75 16.40 4.85
C ILE A 314 -17.43 15.62 4.68
N GLU A 315 -17.45 14.28 4.72
CA GLU A 315 -16.26 13.44 4.48
C GLU A 315 -15.67 13.64 3.07
N ASP A 316 -16.50 13.85 2.04
CA ASP A 316 -16.07 14.15 0.68
C ASP A 316 -15.43 15.55 0.58
N ARG A 317 -15.97 16.56 1.27
CA ARG A 317 -15.42 17.94 1.29
C ARG A 317 -14.13 18.06 2.12
N THR A 318 -14.10 17.44 3.30
CA THR A 318 -12.93 17.34 4.20
C THR A 318 -11.87 16.33 3.71
N ARG A 319 -12.18 15.54 2.68
CA ARG A 319 -11.28 14.58 2.00
C ARG A 319 -10.80 13.44 2.90
N VAL A 320 -11.68 12.92 3.77
CA VAL A 320 -11.38 11.77 4.65
C VAL A 320 -10.85 10.58 3.82
N PRO A 321 -9.65 10.04 4.14
CA PRO A 321 -9.03 8.97 3.35
C PRO A 321 -9.87 7.69 3.33
N ALA A 322 -9.86 6.97 2.20
CA ALA A 322 -10.69 5.79 1.96
C ALA A 322 -10.50 4.62 2.95
N LYS A 323 -9.40 4.56 3.73
CA LYS A 323 -9.24 3.58 4.83
C LYS A 323 -10.23 3.83 5.99
N PHE A 324 -10.68 5.07 6.17
CA PHE A 324 -11.49 5.53 7.30
C PHE A 324 -12.94 5.88 6.91
N ARG A 325 -13.35 5.53 5.67
CA ARG A 325 -14.72 5.68 5.18
C ARG A 325 -15.54 4.42 5.48
N TYR A 326 -16.86 4.56 5.52
CA TYR A 326 -17.77 3.41 5.59
C TYR A 326 -17.58 2.48 4.35
N PRO A 327 -17.29 1.18 4.50
CA PRO A 327 -17.12 0.27 3.37
C PRO A 327 -18.42 0.08 2.58
N PHE A 328 -18.36 0.20 1.25
CA PHE A 328 -19.49 -0.05 0.34
C PHE A 328 -20.74 0.82 0.63
N TYR A 329 -20.55 2.10 0.95
CA TYR A 329 -21.62 2.99 1.42
C TYR A 329 -22.76 3.18 0.40
N PHE A 330 -22.46 3.48 -0.86
CA PHE A 330 -23.51 3.67 -1.88
C PHE A 330 -24.08 2.34 -2.38
N GLU A 331 -23.27 1.28 -2.41
CA GLU A 331 -23.72 -0.10 -2.63
C GLU A 331 -24.79 -0.50 -1.59
N MET A 332 -24.60 -0.13 -0.32
CA MET A 332 -25.61 -0.30 0.72
C MET A 332 -26.88 0.51 0.42
N CYS A 333 -26.75 1.78 0.04
CA CYS A 333 -27.90 2.62 -0.32
C CYS A 333 -28.75 2.01 -1.46
N TRP A 334 -28.13 1.39 -2.46
CA TRP A 334 -28.86 0.65 -3.51
C TRP A 334 -29.66 -0.53 -2.95
N TYR A 335 -29.07 -1.30 -2.04
CA TYR A 335 -29.80 -2.40 -1.39
C TYR A 335 -30.91 -1.91 -0.46
N VAL A 336 -30.77 -0.76 0.20
CA VAL A 336 -31.86 -0.15 0.98
C VAL A 336 -33.09 0.10 0.11
N LEU A 337 -32.94 0.74 -1.06
CA LEU A 337 -34.08 0.96 -1.96
C LEU A 337 -34.69 -0.35 -2.47
N GLU A 338 -33.85 -1.35 -2.81
CA GLU A 338 -34.32 -2.68 -3.22
C GLU A 338 -35.15 -3.34 -2.11
N ARG A 339 -34.67 -3.28 -0.86
CA ARG A 339 -35.37 -3.88 0.29
C ARG A 339 -36.72 -3.23 0.55
N TYR A 340 -36.81 -1.91 0.55
CA TYR A 340 -38.09 -1.23 0.76
C TYR A 340 -39.06 -1.52 -0.38
N LEU A 341 -38.62 -1.39 -1.65
CA LEU A 341 -39.44 -1.75 -2.82
C LEU A 341 -39.97 -3.19 -2.72
N TYR A 342 -39.10 -4.16 -2.44
CA TYR A 342 -39.48 -5.56 -2.31
C TYR A 342 -40.43 -5.81 -1.12
N CYS A 343 -40.21 -5.19 0.04
CA CYS A 343 -41.07 -5.42 1.20
C CYS A 343 -42.45 -4.73 1.08
N LEU A 344 -42.57 -3.68 0.26
CA LEU A 344 -43.82 -2.99 -0.03
C LEU A 344 -44.61 -3.61 -1.20
N THR A 345 -43.93 -4.18 -2.21
CA THR A 345 -44.57 -4.64 -3.47
C THR A 345 -44.39 -6.12 -3.81
N ASN A 346 -43.55 -6.85 -3.07
CA ASN A 346 -43.02 -8.18 -3.42
C ASN A 346 -42.26 -8.24 -4.78
N THR A 347 -41.98 -7.09 -5.41
CA THR A 347 -41.21 -6.99 -6.66
C THR A 347 -39.74 -6.74 -6.34
N SER A 348 -38.86 -7.67 -6.74
CA SER A 348 -37.42 -7.58 -6.42
C SER A 348 -36.60 -7.19 -7.64
N HIS A 349 -35.68 -6.23 -7.46
CA HIS A 349 -34.71 -5.81 -8.48
C HIS A 349 -33.36 -6.52 -8.36
N LEU A 350 -33.25 -7.49 -7.45
CA LEU A 350 -32.08 -8.37 -7.39
C LEU A 350 -31.92 -9.21 -8.67
N THR A 351 -30.68 -9.58 -9.01
CA THR A 351 -30.39 -10.59 -10.05
C THR A 351 -30.93 -11.96 -9.64
N PRO A 352 -31.27 -12.86 -10.58
CA PRO A 352 -31.86 -14.18 -10.25
C PRO A 352 -31.03 -15.02 -9.27
N GLU A 353 -29.69 -14.89 -9.32
CA GLU A 353 -28.78 -15.51 -8.35
C GLU A 353 -28.99 -14.93 -6.94
N PHE A 354 -29.04 -13.59 -6.82
CA PHE A 354 -29.24 -12.91 -5.54
C PHE A 354 -30.65 -13.15 -4.99
N GLN A 355 -31.67 -13.30 -5.84
CA GLN A 355 -33.01 -13.75 -5.46
C GLN A 355 -32.96 -15.17 -4.87
N LYS A 356 -32.38 -16.13 -5.59
CA LYS A 356 -32.26 -17.53 -5.14
C LYS A 356 -31.49 -17.70 -3.83
N HIS A 357 -30.39 -16.95 -3.66
CA HIS A 357 -29.53 -17.07 -2.49
C HIS A 357 -29.96 -16.20 -1.29
N SER A 358 -30.54 -15.02 -1.52
CA SER A 358 -30.91 -14.08 -0.44
C SER A 358 -32.39 -14.11 -0.07
N LEU A 359 -33.28 -14.26 -1.05
CA LEU A 359 -34.74 -14.31 -0.88
C LEU A 359 -35.28 -15.75 -0.85
N GLY A 360 -34.55 -16.73 -1.40
CA GLY A 360 -34.98 -18.13 -1.50
C GLY A 360 -35.85 -18.44 -2.72
N ILE A 361 -36.16 -17.44 -3.55
CA ILE A 361 -37.02 -17.57 -4.73
C ILE A 361 -36.36 -18.52 -5.75
N GLY A 362 -37.06 -19.57 -6.16
CA GLY A 362 -36.52 -20.59 -7.08
C GLY A 362 -35.69 -21.69 -6.43
N GLN A 363 -35.83 -21.91 -5.11
CA GLN A 363 -35.44 -23.18 -4.48
C GLN A 363 -36.59 -24.18 -4.57
N CYS A 364 -36.54 -25.11 -5.53
CA CYS A 364 -37.51 -26.20 -5.61
C CYS A 364 -37.27 -27.22 -4.49
N PHE A 365 -38.34 -27.62 -3.79
CA PHE A 365 -38.35 -28.81 -2.95
C PHE A 365 -38.35 -30.07 -3.84
N ASN A 366 -37.20 -30.39 -4.45
CA ASN A 366 -36.99 -31.71 -5.03
C ASN A 366 -36.69 -32.68 -3.89
N GLY A 367 -37.64 -33.57 -3.59
CA GLY A 367 -37.47 -34.60 -2.57
C GLY A 367 -36.31 -35.54 -2.90
N GLN A 368 -35.66 -36.05 -1.85
CA GLN A 368 -34.89 -37.30 -1.90
C GLN A 368 -35.52 -38.27 -0.90
N GLU A 369 -35.45 -39.55 -1.23
CA GLU A 369 -36.40 -40.56 -0.74
C GLU A 369 -36.21 -40.93 0.73
N GLU A 370 -37.29 -41.46 1.32
CA GLU A 370 -37.28 -42.09 2.63
C GLU A 370 -36.22 -43.20 2.67
N ASN A 371 -35.24 -43.06 3.56
CA ASN A 371 -34.42 -44.17 4.02
C ASN A 371 -34.45 -44.18 5.54
N VAL A 372 -35.50 -44.81 6.08
CA VAL A 372 -35.64 -45.05 7.52
C VAL A 372 -34.61 -46.09 7.94
N VAL A 373 -33.56 -45.64 8.62
CA VAL A 373 -32.73 -46.46 9.51
C VAL A 373 -32.94 -45.91 10.91
N LYS A 374 -33.25 -46.79 11.86
CA LYS A 374 -33.48 -46.45 13.27
C LYS A 374 -32.15 -46.35 14.03
N ASP A 375 -32.29 -46.22 15.34
CA ASP A 375 -31.27 -46.40 16.39
C ASP A 375 -30.39 -45.14 16.59
N GLU A 376 -30.25 -44.58 17.79
CA GLU A 376 -30.84 -44.94 19.10
C GLU A 376 -31.01 -43.66 19.97
N GLU A 377 -31.69 -43.77 21.12
CA GLU A 377 -32.07 -42.63 21.97
C GLU A 377 -30.92 -42.17 22.90
N GLU A 378 -30.83 -40.86 23.16
CA GLU A 378 -30.34 -40.34 24.46
C GLU A 378 -30.90 -38.92 24.72
N GLU A 379 -31.13 -38.58 25.99
CA GLU A 379 -32.08 -37.51 26.39
C GLU A 379 -31.54 -36.07 26.27
N MET A 380 -32.45 -35.14 25.96
CA MET A 380 -32.27 -33.72 26.31
C MET A 380 -33.61 -33.11 26.79
N VAL A 381 -33.52 -32.22 27.79
CA VAL A 381 -34.65 -31.83 28.66
C VAL A 381 -35.72 -31.03 27.92
N LYS A 382 -37.00 -31.28 28.26
CA LYS A 382 -38.15 -30.48 27.82
C LYS A 382 -38.17 -29.10 28.49
N GLU A 383 -38.23 -28.05 27.68
CA GLU A 383 -38.96 -26.83 28.01
C GLU A 383 -40.28 -26.83 27.21
N GLU A 384 -41.33 -26.19 27.72
CA GLU A 384 -42.67 -26.28 27.14
C GLU A 384 -42.86 -25.35 25.92
N PRO A 385 -43.70 -25.72 24.94
CA PRO A 385 -43.96 -24.87 23.77
C PRO A 385 -44.91 -23.72 24.11
N GLU A 386 -44.40 -22.49 24.09
CA GLU A 386 -45.26 -21.31 23.92
C GLU A 386 -45.93 -21.32 22.53
N PRO A 387 -47.13 -20.73 22.38
CA PRO A 387 -47.99 -20.96 21.22
C PRO A 387 -47.41 -20.42 19.90
N GLU A 388 -47.77 -21.09 18.81
CA GLU A 388 -47.29 -20.77 17.46
C GLU A 388 -47.85 -19.43 16.94
N GLU A 389 -47.06 -18.34 17.01
CA GLU A 389 -47.32 -17.15 16.18
C GLU A 389 -47.16 -17.53 14.70
N GLU A 390 -48.22 -17.34 13.90
CA GLU A 390 -48.25 -17.66 12.49
C GLU A 390 -47.09 -17.01 11.70
N ALA A 391 -46.54 -17.76 10.74
CA ALA A 391 -45.32 -17.38 10.05
C ALA A 391 -45.54 -16.18 9.10
N ALA A 392 -45.27 -14.96 9.60
CA ALA A 392 -45.37 -13.71 8.85
C ALA A 392 -44.65 -13.75 7.49
N SER A 393 -45.43 -13.90 6.42
CA SER A 393 -45.07 -13.67 5.02
C SER A 393 -44.82 -12.17 4.74
N PRO A 394 -44.20 -11.80 3.60
CA PRO A 394 -44.37 -10.44 3.07
C PRO A 394 -45.87 -10.12 2.93
N ALA A 395 -46.24 -8.85 3.07
CA ALA A 395 -47.62 -8.42 3.28
C ALA A 395 -48.61 -9.07 2.29
N HIS A 396 -49.67 -9.69 2.82
CA HIS A 396 -50.71 -10.28 1.99
C HIS A 396 -51.33 -9.21 1.07
N PRO A 397 -51.60 -9.51 -0.21
CA PRO A 397 -52.18 -8.55 -1.14
C PRO A 397 -53.46 -7.92 -0.59
N GLY A 398 -53.40 -6.62 -0.27
CA GLY A 398 -54.50 -5.85 0.32
C GLY A 398 -54.21 -5.20 1.69
N VAL A 399 -53.16 -5.62 2.41
CA VAL A 399 -52.78 -4.94 3.67
C VAL A 399 -51.92 -3.71 3.36
N LYS A 400 -52.46 -2.50 3.54
CA LYS A 400 -51.67 -1.27 3.38
C LYS A 400 -50.62 -1.16 4.49
N VAL A 401 -49.35 -1.15 4.10
CA VAL A 401 -48.22 -0.77 4.95
C VAL A 401 -48.16 0.75 5.02
N HIS A 402 -47.88 1.30 6.20
CA HIS A 402 -47.59 2.73 6.39
C HIS A 402 -46.10 2.92 6.70
N LEU A 403 -45.45 3.89 6.03
CA LEU A 403 -44.08 4.31 6.34
C LEU A 403 -44.06 5.35 7.47
N THR A 404 -42.99 5.40 8.27
CA THR A 404 -42.78 6.58 9.14
C THR A 404 -42.41 7.79 8.29
N PRO A 405 -42.72 9.03 8.73
CA PRO A 405 -42.27 10.24 8.04
C PRO A 405 -40.75 10.29 7.84
N LEU A 406 -40.00 9.68 8.77
CA LEU A 406 -38.54 9.61 8.78
C LEU A 406 -37.99 8.67 7.70
N GLU A 407 -38.59 7.48 7.54
CA GLU A 407 -38.26 6.56 6.45
C GLU A 407 -38.63 7.18 5.09
N LEU A 408 -39.81 7.83 5.00
CA LEU A 408 -40.26 8.47 3.76
C LEU A 408 -39.34 9.63 3.34
N GLU A 409 -39.03 10.57 4.26
CA GLU A 409 -38.03 11.64 4.05
C GLU A 409 -36.67 11.05 3.64
N GLY A 410 -36.23 10.02 4.36
CA GLY A 410 -34.95 9.37 4.13
C GLY A 410 -34.83 8.65 2.79
N LEU A 411 -35.89 7.97 2.34
CA LEU A 411 -35.92 7.25 1.07
C LEU A 411 -35.97 8.22 -0.12
N TRP A 412 -36.71 9.33 -0.02
CA TRP A 412 -36.66 10.42 -1.02
C TRP A 412 -35.26 11.05 -1.10
N ALA A 413 -34.65 11.37 0.05
CA ALA A 413 -33.28 11.91 0.09
C ALA A 413 -32.26 10.94 -0.52
N LEU A 414 -32.43 9.64 -0.32
CA LEU A 414 -31.57 8.58 -0.86
C LEU A 414 -31.79 8.40 -2.38
N LEU A 415 -33.04 8.38 -2.86
CA LEU A 415 -33.41 8.37 -4.28
C LEU A 415 -32.73 9.51 -5.03
N HIS A 416 -32.98 10.76 -4.64
CA HIS A 416 -32.39 11.93 -5.28
C HIS A 416 -30.86 11.91 -5.21
N LYS A 417 -30.28 11.46 -4.08
CA LYS A 417 -28.83 11.33 -3.97
C LYS A 417 -28.25 10.31 -4.96
N LEU A 418 -28.91 9.18 -5.20
CA LEU A 418 -28.49 8.20 -6.20
C LEU A 418 -28.74 8.69 -7.64
N GLU A 419 -29.75 9.51 -7.89
CA GLU A 419 -29.99 10.21 -9.16
C GLU A 419 -28.85 11.21 -9.47
N ASP A 420 -28.50 12.07 -8.51
CA ASP A 420 -27.47 13.12 -8.61
C ASP A 420 -26.04 12.60 -8.76
N LEU A 421 -25.72 11.40 -8.28
CA LEU A 421 -24.36 10.87 -8.35
C LEU A 421 -23.87 10.73 -9.80
N PRO A 422 -22.69 11.25 -10.17
CA PRO A 422 -22.14 11.08 -11.51
C PRO A 422 -21.87 9.59 -11.77
N ALA A 423 -21.98 9.15 -13.03
CA ALA A 423 -21.97 7.72 -13.38
C ALA A 423 -20.82 6.91 -12.76
N HIS A 424 -19.62 7.47 -12.66
CA HIS A 424 -18.44 6.83 -12.07
C HIS A 424 -18.44 6.75 -10.53
N LYS A 425 -19.36 7.45 -9.83
CA LYS A 425 -19.61 7.35 -8.39
C LYS A 425 -20.94 6.67 -8.05
N LYS A 426 -21.78 6.28 -9.03
CA LYS A 426 -23.10 5.68 -8.72
C LYS A 426 -22.99 4.35 -7.96
N CYS A 427 -21.87 3.61 -8.06
CA CYS A 427 -21.60 2.41 -7.26
C CYS A 427 -22.76 1.40 -7.20
N VAL A 428 -23.38 1.11 -8.35
CA VAL A 428 -24.43 0.09 -8.46
C VAL A 428 -23.80 -1.28 -8.12
N PRO A 429 -24.26 -2.00 -7.09
CA PRO A 429 -23.67 -3.28 -6.72
C PRO A 429 -24.15 -4.39 -7.65
N ALA A 430 -23.30 -5.40 -7.87
CA ALA A 430 -23.52 -6.48 -8.84
C ALA A 430 -24.79 -7.34 -8.57
N GLY A 431 -25.40 -7.21 -7.39
CA GLY A 431 -26.68 -7.85 -7.09
C GLY A 431 -27.90 -7.15 -7.68
N ILE A 432 -27.82 -5.91 -8.18
CA ILE A 432 -28.95 -5.17 -8.75
C ILE A 432 -29.02 -5.37 -10.27
N ARG A 433 -30.16 -5.83 -10.77
CA ARG A 433 -30.36 -6.18 -12.18
C ARG A 433 -30.57 -4.96 -13.09
N ASN A 434 -31.31 -3.95 -12.63
CA ASN A 434 -31.66 -2.77 -13.42
C ASN A 434 -31.81 -1.54 -12.52
N ALA A 435 -30.70 -0.85 -12.27
CA ALA A 435 -30.66 0.34 -11.41
C ALA A 435 -31.62 1.47 -11.87
N PRO A 436 -31.71 1.85 -13.17
CA PRO A 436 -32.72 2.80 -13.64
C PRO A 436 -34.16 2.41 -13.34
N ALA A 437 -34.53 1.12 -13.48
CA ALA A 437 -35.87 0.67 -13.14
C ALA A 437 -36.13 0.69 -11.63
N LEU A 438 -35.15 0.31 -10.80
CA LEU A 438 -35.26 0.45 -9.35
C LEU A 438 -35.49 1.90 -8.91
N LEU A 439 -34.81 2.88 -9.52
CA LEU A 439 -35.05 4.32 -9.25
C LEU A 439 -36.40 4.84 -9.82
N SER A 440 -37.00 4.13 -10.77
CA SER A 440 -38.34 4.43 -11.28
C SER A 440 -39.41 3.85 -10.37
N ASP A 441 -39.34 2.55 -10.08
CA ASP A 441 -40.36 1.80 -9.34
C ASP A 441 -40.47 2.26 -7.88
N ILE A 442 -39.35 2.64 -7.25
CA ILE A 442 -39.35 3.19 -5.87
C ILE A 442 -40.12 4.53 -5.76
N ARG A 443 -40.49 5.19 -6.87
CA ARG A 443 -41.35 6.39 -6.83
C ARG A 443 -42.78 6.10 -6.36
N LEU A 444 -43.16 4.85 -6.11
CA LEU A 444 -44.33 4.48 -5.30
C LEU A 444 -44.36 5.17 -3.92
N LEU A 445 -43.24 5.73 -3.44
CA LEU A 445 -43.21 6.65 -2.29
C LEU A 445 -44.19 7.85 -2.43
N GLU A 446 -44.62 8.20 -3.64
CA GLU A 446 -45.71 9.16 -3.90
C GLU A 446 -47.07 8.67 -3.34
N GLU A 447 -47.34 7.35 -3.35
CA GLU A 447 -48.54 6.73 -2.75
C GLU A 447 -48.51 6.74 -1.22
N HIS A 448 -47.30 6.75 -0.64
CA HIS A 448 -47.06 6.85 0.81
C HIS A 448 -47.01 8.29 1.33
N ALA A 449 -47.07 9.30 0.46
CA ALA A 449 -46.99 10.72 0.85
C ALA A 449 -48.09 11.17 1.84
N ASN A 450 -49.19 10.41 1.96
CA ASN A 450 -50.31 10.66 2.85
C ASN A 450 -50.49 9.55 3.90
N ASP A 451 -49.42 8.85 4.28
CA ASP A 451 -49.45 7.86 5.35
C ASP A 451 -49.69 8.49 6.74
N ASN A 452 -50.45 7.79 7.57
CA ASN A 452 -50.76 8.23 8.93
C ASN A 452 -49.61 7.83 9.88
N PRO A 453 -48.87 8.79 10.49
CA PRO A 453 -47.73 8.46 11.34
C PRO A 453 -48.09 7.54 12.51
N LYS A 454 -49.32 7.67 13.06
CA LYS A 454 -49.80 6.82 14.17
C LYS A 454 -50.00 5.35 13.78
N LEU A 455 -50.05 5.04 12.48
CA LEU A 455 -50.20 3.67 11.97
C LEU A 455 -48.87 3.07 11.47
N SER A 456 -47.80 3.87 11.34
CA SER A 456 -46.45 3.38 11.03
C SER A 456 -45.57 3.15 12.25
N TYR A 457 -45.98 3.63 13.44
CA TYR A 457 -45.39 3.27 14.74
C TYR A 457 -45.82 1.85 15.17
N THR A 458 -45.47 0.85 14.38
CA THR A 458 -45.95 -0.55 14.51
C THR A 458 -45.18 -1.38 15.53
N GLY A 459 -44.02 -0.91 16.00
CA GLY A 459 -43.06 -1.67 16.80
C GLY A 459 -42.41 -2.86 16.07
N LYS A 460 -42.71 -3.06 14.77
CA LYS A 460 -42.24 -4.19 13.96
C LYS A 460 -41.54 -3.65 12.68
N PRO A 461 -40.33 -4.11 12.32
CA PRO A 461 -39.59 -3.52 11.21
C PRO A 461 -40.21 -3.90 9.86
N ILE A 462 -40.35 -2.90 8.98
CA ILE A 462 -40.96 -3.05 7.64
C ILE A 462 -40.06 -3.90 6.75
N VAL A 463 -38.76 -3.57 6.69
CA VAL A 463 -37.78 -4.41 6.00
C VAL A 463 -37.45 -5.62 6.86
N LYS A 464 -37.74 -6.80 6.32
CA LYS A 464 -37.25 -8.08 6.80
C LYS A 464 -36.71 -8.90 5.64
N TRP A 465 -36.01 -9.97 5.98
CA TRP A 465 -35.68 -11.03 5.03
C TRP A 465 -36.60 -12.24 5.23
N PRO A 466 -37.05 -12.92 4.16
CA PRO A 466 -37.87 -14.13 4.29
C PRO A 466 -37.10 -15.27 4.98
N LYS A 467 -37.84 -16.19 5.62
CA LYS A 467 -37.28 -17.46 6.12
C LYS A 467 -36.71 -18.25 4.94
N ARG A 468 -35.53 -18.86 5.11
CA ARG A 468 -34.91 -19.83 4.17
C ARG A 468 -34.70 -21.15 4.93
N PRO A 469 -34.65 -22.30 4.24
CA PRO A 469 -34.09 -23.52 4.83
C PRO A 469 -32.68 -23.26 5.37
N PRO A 470 -32.24 -23.96 6.43
CA PRO A 470 -30.86 -23.84 6.89
C PRO A 470 -29.89 -24.26 5.76
N PRO A 471 -28.78 -23.54 5.54
CA PRO A 471 -27.79 -23.95 4.56
C PRO A 471 -27.20 -25.32 4.96
N PRO A 472 -26.90 -26.21 3.99
CA PRO A 472 -26.40 -27.54 4.30
C PRO A 472 -25.14 -27.48 5.16
N LEU A 473 -25.16 -28.19 6.29
CA LEU A 473 -24.11 -28.15 7.30
C LEU A 473 -22.75 -28.53 6.68
N SER A 474 -21.82 -27.59 6.69
CA SER A 474 -20.44 -27.85 6.27
C SER A 474 -19.80 -28.84 7.24
N LEU A 475 -19.39 -30.02 6.76
CA LEU A 475 -18.91 -31.19 7.52
C LEU A 475 -17.55 -31.00 8.23
N LEU A 476 -17.25 -29.81 8.74
CA LEU A 476 -15.94 -29.40 9.28
C LEU A 476 -16.01 -28.80 10.70
N TYR A 477 -16.93 -29.29 11.55
CA TYR A 477 -16.81 -29.14 13.01
C TYR A 477 -17.29 -30.40 13.74
N ARG A 478 -16.40 -31.37 13.95
CA ARG A 478 -16.61 -32.47 14.91
C ARG A 478 -15.85 -32.14 16.19
N PRO A 479 -16.51 -31.92 17.34
CA PRO A 479 -15.83 -31.75 18.62
C PRO A 479 -14.96 -32.98 18.93
N ARG A 480 -13.71 -32.77 19.34
CA ARG A 480 -12.80 -33.87 19.68
C ARG A 480 -12.84 -34.13 21.19
N ALA A 481 -13.68 -35.06 21.60
CA ALA A 481 -13.75 -35.54 22.97
C ALA A 481 -12.39 -36.14 23.43
N PRO A 482 -12.05 -36.06 24.74
CA PRO A 482 -10.73 -36.46 25.24
C PRO A 482 -10.65 -37.93 25.64
N GLY A 483 -9.53 -38.59 25.28
CA GLY A 483 -8.99 -39.72 26.04
C GLY A 483 -9.36 -41.14 25.59
N SER A 484 -8.57 -41.72 24.68
CA SER A 484 -8.21 -43.16 24.67
C SER A 484 -7.13 -43.41 23.61
N ALA A 485 -6.01 -44.04 23.96
CA ALA A 485 -4.95 -44.37 23.01
C ALA A 485 -4.34 -45.75 23.30
N PRO A 486 -4.41 -46.72 22.37
CA PRO A 486 -3.65 -47.97 22.48
C PRO A 486 -2.15 -47.71 22.26
N VAL A 487 -1.30 -48.32 23.07
CA VAL A 487 0.16 -48.26 22.92
C VAL A 487 0.64 -49.43 22.06
N LEU A 488 1.41 -49.14 21.01
CA LEU A 488 2.14 -50.14 20.23
C LEU A 488 3.60 -49.69 19.96
N PRO A 489 4.55 -50.63 19.78
CA PRO A 489 5.98 -50.36 19.95
C PRO A 489 6.66 -49.66 18.75
N PRO A 490 7.84 -49.04 18.96
CA PRO A 490 8.53 -48.26 17.94
C PRO A 490 9.33 -49.13 16.95
N VAL A 491 9.11 -48.91 15.65
CA VAL A 491 9.95 -49.45 14.55
C VAL A 491 11.03 -48.41 14.16
N PRO A 492 12.28 -48.80 13.86
CA PRO A 492 13.37 -47.85 13.57
C PRO A 492 13.14 -47.00 12.32
N ARG A 493 13.64 -45.75 12.34
CA ARG A 493 13.63 -44.86 11.16
C ARG A 493 14.94 -44.94 10.38
N PRO A 494 14.92 -44.87 9.03
CA PRO A 494 16.13 -44.79 8.22
C PRO A 494 16.97 -43.55 8.56
N VAL A 495 18.30 -43.74 8.62
CA VAL A 495 19.26 -42.65 8.84
C VAL A 495 19.34 -41.77 7.60
N LYS A 496 19.01 -40.47 7.74
CA LYS A 496 19.29 -39.46 6.71
C LYS A 496 20.59 -38.73 7.05
N PRO A 497 21.45 -38.41 6.05
CA PRO A 497 22.70 -37.70 6.28
C PRO A 497 22.46 -36.29 6.87
N SER A 498 23.45 -35.80 7.61
CA SER A 498 23.33 -34.58 8.43
C SER A 498 23.19 -33.31 7.59
N SER A 499 21.97 -32.76 7.50
CA SER A 499 21.75 -31.46 6.89
C SER A 499 22.41 -30.35 7.73
N SER A 500 23.29 -29.55 7.11
CA SER A 500 24.18 -28.59 7.79
C SER A 500 23.49 -27.33 8.35
N ILE A 501 22.14 -27.30 8.36
CA ILE A 501 21.30 -26.12 8.61
C ILE A 501 21.12 -25.85 10.12
N SER A 502 22.18 -26.09 10.90
CA SER A 502 22.30 -25.72 12.32
C SER A 502 23.36 -24.64 12.59
N ALA A 503 24.25 -24.36 11.62
CA ALA A 503 25.44 -23.52 11.82
C ALA A 503 25.20 -21.99 11.65
N LEU A 504 24.06 -21.56 11.12
CA LEU A 504 23.81 -20.14 10.76
C LEU A 504 23.27 -19.24 11.88
N ARG A 505 23.54 -19.58 13.14
CA ARG A 505 23.52 -18.62 14.27
C ARG A 505 24.96 -18.24 14.66
N ARG A 506 25.67 -17.54 13.77
CA ARG A 506 27.05 -17.07 14.02
C ARG A 506 27.08 -16.04 15.17
N ARG A 507 27.29 -16.53 16.40
CA ARG A 507 27.87 -15.73 17.48
C ARG A 507 29.26 -15.25 17.02
N ARG A 508 29.71 -14.06 17.47
CA ARG A 508 31.09 -13.62 17.20
C ARG A 508 32.07 -14.67 17.73
N VAL A 509 32.85 -15.28 16.84
CA VAL A 509 33.84 -16.30 17.22
C VAL A 509 35.02 -15.59 17.88
N ARG A 510 35.42 -16.06 19.07
CA ARG A 510 36.63 -15.57 19.75
C ARG A 510 37.86 -16.08 19.03
N CYS A 511 38.80 -15.21 18.67
CA CYS A 511 40.05 -15.60 17.99
C CYS A 511 41.01 -16.44 18.85
N LYS A 512 40.73 -16.61 20.16
CA LYS A 512 41.56 -17.32 21.16
C LYS A 512 43.02 -16.82 21.32
N ARG A 513 43.45 -15.79 20.59
CA ARG A 513 44.84 -15.30 20.57
C ARG A 513 45.05 -13.85 21.02
N CYS A 514 44.04 -12.96 20.88
CA CYS A 514 44.17 -11.60 21.42
C CYS A 514 44.08 -11.58 22.95
N GLU A 515 44.66 -10.56 23.58
CA GLU A 515 44.77 -10.43 25.03
C GLU A 515 43.42 -10.65 25.75
N ALA A 516 42.35 -10.00 25.31
CA ALA A 516 41.01 -10.16 25.89
C ALA A 516 40.44 -11.59 25.75
N CYS A 517 40.83 -12.36 24.72
CA CYS A 517 40.45 -13.78 24.65
C CYS A 517 41.19 -14.64 25.69
N LEU A 518 42.46 -14.31 25.95
CA LEU A 518 43.35 -15.02 26.86
C LEU A 518 43.11 -14.67 28.34
N ARG A 519 42.75 -13.41 28.65
CA ARG A 519 42.40 -12.96 30.01
C ARG A 519 41.36 -13.87 30.67
N THR A 520 41.50 -14.03 31.98
CA THR A 520 40.51 -14.69 32.86
C THR A 520 39.25 -13.84 33.04
N GLU A 521 38.26 -14.34 33.78
CA GLU A 521 36.99 -13.63 34.02
C GLU A 521 37.10 -12.83 35.31
N CYS A 522 36.89 -11.52 35.23
CA CYS A 522 37.35 -10.57 36.27
C CYS A 522 36.53 -10.53 37.56
N GLY A 523 35.52 -11.40 37.73
CA GLY A 523 34.59 -11.36 38.87
C GLY A 523 33.62 -10.15 38.89
N ASP A 524 34.14 -8.93 38.76
CA ASP A 524 33.45 -7.71 39.17
C ASP A 524 32.57 -7.02 38.13
N CYS A 525 32.78 -7.20 36.83
CA CYS A 525 31.93 -6.54 35.85
C CYS A 525 30.49 -7.09 35.90
N ASN A 526 29.49 -6.30 35.51
CA ASN A 526 28.07 -6.70 35.58
C ASN A 526 27.76 -8.04 34.88
N TYR A 527 28.52 -8.41 33.84
CA TYR A 527 28.38 -9.71 33.17
C TYR A 527 29.08 -10.88 33.87
N CYS A 528 30.04 -10.62 34.76
CA CYS A 528 30.57 -11.63 35.69
C CYS A 528 29.66 -11.75 36.91
N ARG A 529 29.20 -10.64 37.50
CA ARG A 529 28.25 -10.63 38.63
C ARG A 529 26.88 -11.25 38.32
N ASP A 530 26.51 -11.39 37.04
CA ASP A 530 25.36 -12.22 36.61
C ASP A 530 25.67 -13.73 36.54
N MET A 531 26.92 -14.16 36.44
CA MET A 531 27.23 -15.59 36.32
C MET A 531 27.06 -16.33 37.64
N ARG A 532 26.39 -17.49 37.59
CA ARG A 532 26.15 -18.38 38.75
C ARG A 532 27.41 -18.76 39.53
N LYS A 533 28.56 -18.92 38.86
CA LYS A 533 29.85 -19.22 39.51
C LYS A 533 30.49 -18.04 40.26
N PHE A 534 29.92 -16.84 40.15
CA PHE A 534 30.23 -15.66 40.93
C PHE A 534 29.00 -15.21 41.75
N GLY A 535 28.09 -16.14 42.08
CA GLY A 535 26.87 -15.89 42.87
C GLY A 535 25.67 -15.33 42.08
N GLY A 536 25.82 -15.04 40.79
CA GLY A 536 24.82 -14.33 39.99
C GLY A 536 23.61 -15.16 39.52
N PRO A 537 22.45 -14.53 39.23
CA PRO A 537 21.21 -15.22 38.87
C PRO A 537 21.22 -15.87 37.47
N GLY A 538 22.18 -15.54 36.59
CA GLY A 538 22.37 -16.16 35.27
C GLY A 538 21.36 -15.73 34.21
N ARG A 539 20.83 -14.50 34.33
CA ARG A 539 19.76 -13.96 33.47
C ARG A 539 20.31 -13.34 32.18
N LEU A 540 21.42 -12.60 32.24
CA LEU A 540 21.98 -11.87 31.10
C LEU A 540 22.72 -12.77 30.10
N LYS A 541 23.34 -13.85 30.60
CA LYS A 541 24.05 -14.88 29.80
C LYS A 541 25.10 -14.30 28.83
N LYS A 542 25.73 -13.18 29.23
CA LYS A 542 26.86 -12.55 28.53
C LYS A 542 28.17 -13.07 29.12
N SER A 543 29.28 -12.85 28.42
CA SER A 543 30.61 -13.06 29.00
C SER A 543 31.17 -11.76 29.59
N CYS A 544 32.11 -11.89 30.54
CA CYS A 544 32.98 -10.83 31.04
C CYS A 544 33.28 -9.73 29.99
N VAL A 545 33.09 -8.46 30.37
CA VAL A 545 33.36 -7.29 29.51
C VAL A 545 34.82 -7.30 29.03
N LEU A 546 35.76 -7.57 29.94
CA LEU A 546 37.19 -7.65 29.65
C LEU A 546 37.60 -8.90 28.85
N ARG A 547 36.63 -9.76 28.45
CA ARG A 547 36.83 -10.90 27.55
C ARG A 547 36.11 -10.78 26.20
N GLN A 548 35.79 -9.55 25.78
CA GLN A 548 35.29 -9.29 24.44
C GLN A 548 36.46 -9.30 23.45
N CYS A 549 36.36 -10.15 22.42
CA CYS A 549 37.42 -10.37 21.44
C CYS A 549 37.68 -9.10 20.60
N LEU A 550 38.92 -8.59 20.65
CA LEU A 550 39.33 -7.35 19.98
C LEU A 550 39.63 -7.51 18.48
N ALA A 551 39.63 -8.74 17.96
CA ALA A 551 39.96 -9.01 16.56
C ALA A 551 38.85 -8.54 15.58
N VAL A 552 38.99 -7.31 15.10
CA VAL A 552 38.65 -6.96 13.70
C VAL A 552 39.75 -7.55 12.81
N SER A 553 39.44 -7.94 11.57
CA SER A 553 40.39 -8.65 10.70
C SER A 553 41.52 -7.74 10.20
N VAL A 554 42.74 -8.28 10.17
CA VAL A 554 43.95 -7.58 9.70
C VAL A 554 43.86 -7.24 8.22
N CYS A 555 44.08 -5.97 7.89
CA CYS A 555 44.55 -5.48 6.59
C CYS A 555 45.69 -4.51 6.90
N SER A 556 46.86 -4.69 6.28
CA SER A 556 48.10 -3.99 6.64
C SER A 556 48.27 -2.68 5.87
N ILE A 557 47.33 -1.76 6.06
CA ILE A 557 47.32 -0.41 5.46
C ILE A 557 47.22 0.60 6.61
N ASP A 558 47.93 1.73 6.50
CA ASP A 558 48.02 2.72 7.56
C ASP A 558 46.66 3.35 7.93
N PRO A 559 46.46 3.71 9.22
CA PRO A 559 45.17 4.11 9.78
C PRO A 559 44.66 5.49 9.33
N GLU A 560 45.37 6.18 8.43
CA GLU A 560 44.96 7.48 7.87
C GLU A 560 44.22 7.37 6.52
N SER A 561 44.16 6.17 5.91
CA SER A 561 43.40 5.98 4.66
C SER A 561 41.88 5.86 4.91
N VAL A 562 41.10 6.78 4.34
CA VAL A 562 39.65 6.93 4.64
C VAL A 562 38.76 5.97 3.81
N GLN A 563 39.26 4.76 3.50
CA GLN A 563 38.65 3.89 2.49
C GLN A 563 37.53 2.99 3.03
N THR A 564 36.50 2.77 2.19
CA THR A 564 35.34 1.94 2.53
C THR A 564 35.58 0.46 2.24
N LEU A 565 35.15 -0.41 3.16
CA LEU A 565 35.07 -1.86 2.94
C LEU A 565 34.01 -2.20 1.87
N MET A 566 34.31 -3.19 1.03
CA MET A 566 33.49 -3.64 -0.10
C MET A 566 33.23 -5.16 -0.04
N GLU A 567 31.96 -5.57 -0.06
CA GLU A 567 31.47 -6.96 -0.10
C GLU A 567 31.34 -7.45 -1.55
N CYS A 568 32.10 -8.49 -1.93
CA CYS A 568 32.08 -9.04 -3.28
C CYS A 568 30.79 -9.84 -3.56
N SER A 569 30.04 -9.50 -4.62
CA SER A 569 28.79 -10.16 -5.02
C SER A 569 28.98 -11.59 -5.56
N GLU A 570 30.21 -11.94 -5.96
CA GLU A 570 30.57 -13.26 -6.49
C GLU A 570 31.10 -14.19 -5.39
N CYS A 571 32.11 -13.76 -4.62
CA CYS A 571 32.79 -14.61 -3.63
C CYS A 571 32.45 -14.28 -2.15
N ALA A 572 31.58 -13.30 -1.89
CA ALA A 572 31.21 -12.81 -0.56
C ALA A 572 32.38 -12.37 0.34
N GLN A 573 33.55 -12.10 -0.25
CA GLN A 573 34.72 -11.59 0.48
C GLN A 573 34.54 -10.08 0.75
N ILE A 574 34.77 -9.65 1.98
CA ILE A 574 34.75 -8.24 2.39
C ILE A 574 36.20 -7.75 2.56
N THR A 575 36.64 -6.78 1.75
CA THR A 575 37.99 -6.16 1.82
C THR A 575 37.93 -4.67 1.46
N HIS A 576 39.01 -3.93 1.73
CA HIS A 576 39.30 -2.72 0.95
C HIS A 576 39.76 -3.13 -0.46
N PRO A 577 39.56 -2.31 -1.50
CA PRO A 577 40.04 -2.60 -2.85
C PRO A 577 41.56 -2.83 -2.90
N GLU A 578 42.35 -1.94 -2.29
CA GLU A 578 43.82 -2.00 -2.25
C GLU A 578 44.37 -3.22 -1.51
N CYS A 579 43.59 -3.85 -0.63
CA CYS A 579 44.00 -5.07 0.08
C CYS A 579 43.92 -6.32 -0.83
N ILE A 580 43.57 -6.18 -2.13
CA ILE A 580 43.60 -7.23 -3.16
C ILE A 580 44.81 -7.03 -4.08
N LYS A 581 45.88 -7.80 -3.85
CA LYS A 581 47.13 -7.81 -4.65
C LYS A 581 47.01 -8.53 -6.01
N VAL A 582 45.87 -8.45 -6.70
CA VAL A 582 45.66 -9.06 -8.02
C VAL A 582 45.38 -7.93 -9.01
N PRO A 583 46.10 -7.86 -10.14
CA PRO A 583 45.96 -6.74 -11.09
C PRO A 583 44.56 -6.68 -11.71
N GLY A 584 44.15 -5.49 -12.14
CA GLY A 584 42.82 -5.20 -12.69
C GLY A 584 41.86 -4.57 -11.68
N GLU A 585 40.84 -3.87 -12.18
CA GLU A 585 39.84 -3.19 -11.36
C GLU A 585 38.63 -4.08 -11.06
N GLY A 586 37.90 -3.74 -9.98
CA GLY A 586 36.67 -4.42 -9.58
C GLY A 586 35.42 -3.61 -9.93
N ILE A 587 34.38 -4.28 -10.43
CA ILE A 587 33.17 -3.63 -10.95
C ILE A 587 32.24 -3.26 -9.78
N ILE A 588 32.19 -1.99 -9.39
CA ILE A 588 31.32 -1.51 -8.31
C ILE A 588 29.85 -1.58 -8.71
N ASN A 589 28.99 -2.13 -7.83
CA ASN A 589 27.56 -2.15 -8.02
C ASN A 589 26.97 -0.76 -7.75
N LYS A 590 26.50 -0.08 -8.80
CA LYS A 590 26.00 1.30 -8.73
C LYS A 590 24.67 1.45 -7.97
N ASP A 591 24.00 0.35 -7.63
CA ASP A 591 22.72 0.34 -6.91
C ASP A 591 22.85 -0.04 -5.42
N LEU A 592 23.98 -0.65 -5.01
CA LEU A 592 24.21 -1.13 -3.64
C LEU A 592 25.53 -0.56 -3.05
N PRO A 593 25.48 0.27 -2.00
CA PRO A 593 26.69 0.79 -1.36
C PRO A 593 27.51 -0.34 -0.73
N SER A 594 28.83 -0.22 -0.80
CA SER A 594 29.78 -1.26 -0.37
C SER A 594 29.62 -2.63 -1.08
N CYS A 595 29.08 -2.68 -2.30
CA CYS A 595 28.98 -3.91 -3.09
C CYS A 595 29.74 -3.80 -4.42
N TRP A 596 30.44 -4.86 -4.84
CA TRP A 596 31.24 -4.89 -6.08
C TRP A 596 31.48 -6.32 -6.57
N GLU A 597 31.99 -6.50 -7.79
CA GLU A 597 32.69 -7.71 -8.21
C GLU A 597 34.21 -7.46 -8.05
N CYS A 598 34.91 -8.22 -7.22
CA CYS A 598 36.34 -7.99 -6.97
C CYS A 598 37.21 -8.47 -8.16
N PRO A 599 38.41 -7.90 -8.38
CA PRO A 599 39.26 -8.16 -9.57
C PRO A 599 39.48 -9.65 -9.88
N LYS A 600 39.66 -10.47 -8.84
CA LYS A 600 39.79 -11.94 -8.96
C LYS A 600 38.59 -12.57 -9.67
N CYS A 601 37.38 -12.24 -9.23
CA CYS A 601 36.15 -12.82 -9.78
C CYS A 601 35.84 -12.29 -11.19
N VAL A 602 36.30 -11.08 -11.53
CA VAL A 602 36.23 -10.54 -12.89
C VAL A 602 37.18 -11.31 -13.81
N GLN A 603 38.44 -11.51 -13.40
CA GLN A 603 39.41 -12.31 -14.17
C GLN A 603 39.02 -13.79 -14.27
N ASP A 604 38.43 -14.38 -13.23
CA ASP A 604 37.94 -15.76 -13.24
C ASP A 604 36.71 -15.95 -14.15
N LYS A 605 36.01 -14.88 -14.56
CA LYS A 605 34.99 -14.91 -15.63
C LYS A 605 35.65 -14.87 -17.00
N ILE A 606 36.50 -13.87 -17.26
CA ILE A 606 37.22 -13.69 -18.53
C ILE A 606 38.02 -14.96 -18.91
N ARG A 607 38.70 -15.58 -17.94
CA ARG A 607 39.45 -16.85 -18.15
C ARG A 607 38.57 -18.08 -18.41
N LYS A 608 37.28 -18.04 -18.11
CA LYS A 608 36.32 -19.11 -18.43
C LYS A 608 35.69 -18.89 -19.79
N GLU A 609 35.36 -17.64 -20.11
CA GLU A 609 34.91 -17.22 -21.44
C GLU A 609 35.98 -17.53 -22.51
N GLN A 610 37.28 -17.38 -22.20
CA GLN A 610 38.40 -17.75 -23.08
C GLN A 610 38.67 -19.26 -23.21
N ASN A 611 38.03 -20.13 -22.42
CA ASN A 611 38.33 -21.57 -22.36
C ASN A 611 37.20 -22.48 -22.89
N HIS A 612 36.23 -21.90 -23.60
CA HIS A 612 35.24 -22.68 -24.36
C HIS A 612 35.75 -22.94 -25.79
N PRO A 613 35.82 -24.21 -26.25
CA PRO A 613 35.99 -24.51 -27.68
C PRO A 613 34.79 -23.96 -28.47
N VAL A 614 35.05 -23.46 -29.68
CA VAL A 614 34.00 -22.90 -30.56
C VAL A 614 33.00 -23.99 -30.96
N GLY A 615 31.73 -23.75 -30.68
CA GLY A 615 30.63 -24.68 -30.96
C GLY A 615 29.28 -23.96 -31.01
N GLU A 616 29.05 -23.31 -32.16
CA GLU A 616 27.78 -22.73 -32.66
C GLU A 616 26.99 -21.73 -31.77
N CYS A 617 26.88 -20.50 -32.29
CA CYS A 617 25.74 -19.58 -32.15
C CYS A 617 25.33 -19.09 -30.74
N PHE A 618 25.77 -17.89 -30.35
CA PHE A 618 24.98 -16.63 -30.47
C PHE A 618 25.68 -15.46 -29.76
N GLU A 619 26.00 -14.38 -30.49
CA GLU A 619 26.38 -13.10 -29.85
C GLU A 619 25.13 -12.25 -29.49
N PRO A 620 25.10 -11.62 -28.30
CA PRO A 620 24.06 -10.65 -27.96
C PRO A 620 24.39 -9.27 -28.54
N LEU A 621 23.66 -8.84 -29.57
CA LEU A 621 23.78 -7.50 -30.17
C LEU A 621 23.39 -6.38 -29.18
N THR A 622 24.35 -5.89 -28.39
CA THR A 622 24.19 -4.67 -27.60
C THR A 622 24.48 -3.44 -28.45
N PHE A 623 23.42 -2.72 -28.83
CA PHE A 623 23.50 -1.53 -29.67
C PHE A 623 24.20 -0.35 -28.99
N ALA A 624 25.42 -0.02 -29.41
CA ALA A 624 26.07 1.26 -29.12
C ALA A 624 27.27 1.52 -30.04
N PHE A 625 27.19 2.51 -30.94
CA PHE A 625 28.23 3.55 -31.06
C PHE A 625 27.83 4.71 -31.98
N LEU A 626 27.99 5.94 -31.45
CA LEU A 626 28.12 7.27 -32.09
C LEU A 626 28.09 8.26 -30.90
N ILE A 627 29.06 9.14 -30.63
CA ILE A 627 30.27 9.56 -31.34
C ILE A 627 31.45 9.66 -30.35
N ALA A 628 32.64 9.21 -30.75
CA ALA A 628 33.94 9.74 -30.33
C ALA A 628 34.94 9.46 -31.47
N ALA A 629 35.86 10.39 -31.79
CA ALA A 629 36.69 10.31 -32.99
C ALA A 629 38.08 10.94 -32.83
N HIS A 630 39.02 10.54 -33.70
CA HIS A 630 40.45 10.92 -33.76
C HIS A 630 41.30 10.30 -32.62
N LEU A 631 42.52 9.79 -32.83
CA LEU A 631 43.54 10.09 -33.87
C LEU A 631 44.12 8.81 -34.56
N PRO A 632 44.93 8.94 -35.63
CA PRO A 632 45.22 7.84 -36.55
C PRO A 632 46.65 7.23 -36.49
N GLY A 633 46.80 6.05 -37.10
CA GLY A 633 48.06 5.37 -37.40
C GLY A 633 47.93 3.85 -37.26
N GLY A 634 48.36 2.99 -38.19
CA GLY A 634 48.86 3.28 -39.54
C GLY A 634 49.34 2.00 -40.25
N LYS A 635 48.89 1.85 -41.51
CA LYS A 635 49.56 1.25 -42.69
C LYS A 635 50.25 -0.13 -42.62
N ALA A 636 49.96 -0.89 -43.68
CA ALA A 636 50.65 -2.09 -44.19
C ALA A 636 50.60 -3.34 -43.27
N GLY A 637 50.58 -4.55 -43.83
CA GLY A 637 50.47 -4.91 -45.25
C GLY A 637 50.91 -6.36 -45.50
N GLU A 638 50.54 -6.88 -46.67
CA GLU A 638 51.19 -8.01 -47.37
C GLU A 638 51.47 -9.29 -46.56
N ASP A 639 50.47 -10.18 -46.59
CA ASP A 639 50.49 -11.46 -47.32
C ASP A 639 51.72 -12.40 -47.27
N GLU A 640 51.40 -13.70 -47.47
CA GLU A 640 52.31 -14.82 -47.74
C GLU A 640 53.27 -15.22 -46.58
N ASN A 641 53.58 -16.51 -46.33
CA ASN A 641 53.71 -17.62 -47.27
C ASN A 641 53.49 -18.99 -46.56
N GLY A 642 53.46 -20.12 -47.30
CA GLY A 642 53.65 -21.46 -46.71
C GLY A 642 52.74 -22.61 -47.17
N GLU A 643 52.96 -23.12 -48.38
CA GLU A 643 53.30 -24.53 -48.71
C GLU A 643 52.86 -25.72 -47.78
N SER A 644 52.48 -26.91 -48.27
CA SER A 644 52.41 -27.45 -49.65
C SER A 644 51.70 -28.84 -49.73
N HIS A 645 51.50 -29.34 -50.97
CA HIS A 645 51.27 -30.73 -51.41
C HIS A 645 49.85 -31.35 -51.25
N ARG A 646 49.10 -31.57 -52.35
CA ARG A 646 49.07 -32.72 -53.33
C ARG A 646 48.16 -33.88 -52.86
N ASN A 647 47.28 -34.54 -53.62
CA ASN A 647 46.74 -34.48 -55.02
C ASN A 647 45.25 -34.95 -54.96
N GLY A 648 44.35 -34.79 -55.94
CA GLY A 648 44.39 -34.14 -57.27
C GLY A 648 43.16 -34.55 -58.12
N GLU A 649 42.91 -33.84 -59.24
CA GLU A 649 41.97 -34.14 -60.36
C GLU A 649 40.43 -34.11 -60.08
N SER A 650 39.57 -33.56 -60.96
CA SER A 650 39.76 -32.85 -62.26
C SER A 650 38.59 -31.90 -62.64
N GLU A 651 38.92 -30.85 -63.44
CA GLU A 651 38.10 -30.05 -64.42
C GLU A 651 36.74 -29.40 -63.99
N GLY A 652 36.35 -28.15 -64.33
CA GLY A 652 36.94 -27.04 -65.14
C GLY A 652 35.93 -26.51 -66.20
N SER A 653 35.72 -25.21 -66.52
CA SER A 653 36.18 -23.86 -66.07
C SER A 653 34.95 -22.87 -66.09
N SER A 654 34.81 -21.58 -66.50
CA SER A 654 35.52 -20.37 -67.04
C SER A 654 34.49 -19.18 -66.97
N GLU A 655 34.69 -17.85 -67.17
CA GLU A 655 35.79 -16.86 -67.22
C GLU A 655 35.23 -15.40 -67.27
N GLY A 656 35.95 -14.39 -66.71
CA GLY A 656 36.07 -12.98 -67.22
C GLY A 656 34.92 -11.97 -67.04
N GLY A 657 35.13 -10.64 -66.84
CA GLY A 657 36.36 -9.81 -66.79
C GLY A 657 36.12 -8.34 -66.32
N GLU A 658 37.11 -7.43 -66.51
CA GLU A 658 37.26 -6.07 -65.91
C GLU A 658 36.63 -4.89 -66.72
N ALA A 659 36.84 -3.54 -66.57
CA ALA A 659 37.86 -2.67 -65.91
C ALA A 659 37.33 -1.18 -65.75
N THR A 660 37.56 -0.39 -64.67
CA THR A 660 38.68 0.55 -64.26
C THR A 660 38.31 2.07 -64.25
N PRO A 661 39.05 2.99 -63.56
CA PRO A 661 38.51 4.31 -63.07
C PRO A 661 39.35 5.59 -63.32
N SER A 662 38.90 6.77 -62.81
CA SER A 662 39.67 8.03 -62.51
C SER A 662 38.73 9.18 -62.01
N ASP A 663 39.14 10.28 -61.34
CA ASP A 663 40.22 10.53 -60.34
C ASP A 663 39.96 11.87 -59.55
N THR A 664 40.68 12.07 -58.42
CA THR A 664 40.99 13.26 -57.57
C THR A 664 40.23 14.62 -57.67
N SER A 665 39.84 15.18 -56.51
CA SER A 665 40.55 16.31 -55.82
C SER A 665 39.77 16.90 -54.61
N VAL A 666 40.38 17.83 -53.84
CA VAL A 666 39.93 18.31 -52.51
C VAL A 666 40.29 19.80 -52.31
N VAL A 667 39.44 20.60 -51.62
CA VAL A 667 39.84 21.76 -50.75
C VAL A 667 38.65 22.25 -49.89
N LEU A 668 38.91 23.14 -48.92
CA LEU A 668 38.07 23.44 -47.74
C LEU A 668 37.16 24.68 -47.83
N SER A 669 36.09 24.60 -47.04
CA SER A 669 35.42 25.66 -46.26
C SER A 669 34.56 26.77 -46.90
N ASP A 670 33.41 26.92 -46.23
CA ASP A 670 32.58 28.10 -46.00
C ASP A 670 31.62 28.67 -47.07
N ASP A 671 30.47 29.08 -46.51
CA ASP A 671 29.49 30.09 -46.93
C ASP A 671 28.35 29.81 -47.94
N VAL A 672 27.23 30.51 -47.66
CA VAL A 672 26.11 30.94 -48.52
C VAL A 672 25.28 29.95 -49.38
N ARG A 673 24.00 29.82 -48.98
CA ARG A 673 22.72 29.82 -49.76
C ARG A 673 22.70 29.48 -51.28
N GLY A 674 21.81 28.54 -51.64
CA GLY A 674 21.15 28.40 -52.95
C GLY A 674 20.52 27.00 -53.03
N GLN A 675 19.23 26.74 -53.30
CA GLN A 675 18.31 27.22 -54.35
C GLN A 675 18.90 27.11 -55.78
N GLY A 676 18.39 26.25 -56.67
CA GLY A 676 17.29 25.28 -56.52
C GLY A 676 16.72 24.84 -57.88
N SER A 677 15.40 24.62 -57.94
CA SER A 677 14.58 24.43 -59.18
C SER A 677 14.65 23.01 -59.79
N CYS A 678 13.59 22.34 -60.27
CA CYS A 678 12.11 22.43 -60.11
C CYS A 678 11.54 21.06 -60.62
N VAL A 679 10.25 20.68 -60.67
CA VAL A 679 8.96 21.38 -60.77
C VAL A 679 7.87 20.62 -60.00
N THR A 680 6.97 21.32 -59.33
CA THR A 680 5.57 20.87 -59.14
C THR A 680 4.69 22.12 -59.09
N VAL A 681 3.65 22.20 -59.93
CA VAL A 681 2.80 23.41 -60.05
C VAL A 681 1.53 23.27 -59.22
N THR A 682 1.30 24.25 -58.34
CA THR A 682 0.13 24.37 -57.48
C THR A 682 -1.05 25.06 -58.17
N LEU A 683 -2.27 24.80 -57.69
CA LEU A 683 -3.24 25.89 -57.46
C LEU A 683 -3.79 25.84 -56.03
N GLN A 684 -4.07 27.04 -55.50
CA GLN A 684 -4.59 27.43 -54.19
C GLN A 684 -5.52 28.66 -54.44
N PRO A 685 -6.15 29.36 -53.45
CA PRO A 685 -5.97 29.42 -51.99
C PRO A 685 -7.32 29.26 -51.21
N SER A 686 -7.56 29.64 -49.95
CA SER A 686 -6.79 30.41 -48.95
C SER A 686 -7.11 30.08 -47.46
N ARG A 687 -6.05 29.83 -46.68
CA ARG A 687 -5.70 30.41 -45.35
C ARG A 687 -6.66 30.33 -44.14
N GLY A 688 -6.21 29.59 -43.12
CA GLY A 688 -6.42 29.87 -41.68
C GLY A 688 -5.15 29.53 -40.88
N ARG A 689 -4.81 30.27 -39.81
CA ARG A 689 -3.66 30.02 -38.89
C ARG A 689 -4.21 29.41 -37.56
N ARG A 690 -3.46 28.82 -36.61
CA ARG A 690 -2.07 29.08 -36.14
C ARG A 690 -1.53 27.89 -35.28
N ASP A 691 -0.21 27.87 -35.07
CA ASP A 691 0.65 26.98 -34.22
C ASP A 691 0.66 27.37 -32.70
N PRO A 692 1.45 26.81 -31.74
CA PRO A 692 2.13 25.49 -31.59
C PRO A 692 2.08 24.85 -30.15
N SER A 693 2.62 23.61 -30.00
CA SER A 693 3.39 23.08 -28.83
C SER A 693 2.77 22.89 -27.41
N ALA A 694 3.45 22.10 -26.56
CA ALA A 694 2.95 21.49 -25.31
C ALA A 694 3.79 21.80 -24.03
N ILE A 695 3.49 21.08 -22.91
CA ILE A 695 4.28 20.86 -21.67
C ILE A 695 3.85 21.61 -20.36
N VAL A 696 3.17 20.84 -19.48
CA VAL A 696 3.31 20.68 -18.00
C VAL A 696 4.26 21.66 -17.26
N PRO A 697 3.82 22.40 -16.20
CA PRO A 697 3.96 21.84 -14.83
C PRO A 697 2.95 22.29 -13.73
N LYS A 698 3.14 21.67 -12.56
CA LYS A 698 2.78 22.09 -11.18
C LYS A 698 3.11 23.59 -10.87
N LEU A 699 2.61 24.24 -9.81
CA LEU A 699 1.87 23.83 -8.59
C LEU A 699 1.09 25.03 -8.00
N GLU A 700 0.35 24.76 -6.92
CA GLU A 700 -0.15 25.74 -5.92
C GLU A 700 -1.18 26.78 -6.34
N ALA A 701 -1.81 27.40 -5.32
CA ALA A 701 -3.01 28.20 -5.47
C ALA A 701 -2.84 29.56 -4.78
N ASN A 702 -3.43 30.60 -5.36
CA ASN A 702 -3.89 31.76 -4.60
C ASN A 702 -5.08 32.42 -5.28
N LEU A 703 -5.83 33.23 -4.52
CA LEU A 703 -7.08 33.82 -4.98
C LEU A 703 -6.88 34.92 -6.04
N SER A 704 -7.83 35.07 -6.95
CA SER A 704 -8.14 36.37 -7.59
C SER A 704 -9.58 36.40 -8.11
N SER A 705 -10.29 37.46 -7.76
CA SER A 705 -11.63 37.79 -8.27
C SER A 705 -11.56 38.42 -9.68
N ARG A 706 -12.70 38.45 -10.38
CA ARG A 706 -12.84 39.01 -11.74
C ARG A 706 -12.31 40.44 -11.89
N SER A 707 -11.76 40.75 -13.06
CA SER A 707 -11.73 42.11 -13.64
C SER A 707 -11.91 42.06 -15.16
N LEU A 708 -12.63 43.05 -15.72
CA LEU A 708 -12.90 43.22 -17.16
C LEU A 708 -11.77 44.02 -17.87
N PRO A 709 -11.74 44.16 -19.21
CA PRO A 709 -10.49 44.36 -19.95
C PRO A 709 -9.99 45.81 -20.08
N GLN A 710 -8.75 45.91 -20.58
CA GLN A 710 -7.95 47.13 -20.80
C GLN A 710 -8.56 48.11 -21.81
N ASN A 711 -8.18 49.40 -21.72
CA ASN A 711 -7.83 50.15 -22.93
C ASN A 711 -6.92 51.40 -22.74
N HIS A 712 -6.25 51.78 -23.84
CA HIS A 712 -5.60 53.06 -24.20
C HIS A 712 -4.47 53.74 -23.36
N LYS A 713 -3.24 53.54 -23.87
CA LYS A 713 -2.17 54.53 -24.18
C LYS A 713 -2.15 55.95 -23.53
N ALA A 714 -1.06 56.18 -22.78
CA ALA A 714 0.01 57.18 -23.04
C ALA A 714 -0.14 58.71 -22.74
N LEU A 715 0.74 59.14 -21.80
CA LEU A 715 1.65 60.32 -21.83
C LEU A 715 1.22 61.72 -21.30
N LEU A 716 2.08 62.19 -20.36
CA LEU A 716 2.61 63.56 -20.11
C LEU A 716 2.09 64.47 -18.96
N ARG A 717 2.98 64.58 -17.95
CA ARG A 717 3.31 65.69 -17.00
C ARG A 717 2.45 65.97 -15.74
N PRO A 718 3.10 66.39 -14.62
CA PRO A 718 2.51 66.85 -13.35
C PRO A 718 2.56 68.41 -13.25
N PRO A 719 2.50 69.14 -12.09
CA PRO A 719 2.36 68.74 -10.66
C PRO A 719 1.40 69.61 -9.79
N LEU A 720 1.41 69.39 -8.46
CA LEU A 720 1.39 70.39 -7.34
C LEU A 720 0.36 70.20 -6.20
N ARG A 721 0.90 70.30 -4.97
CA ARG A 721 0.39 70.97 -3.73
C ARG A 721 -0.88 70.49 -2.99
N ASN A 722 -0.67 70.31 -1.67
CA ASN A 722 -1.52 70.74 -0.55
C ASN A 722 -2.90 70.07 -0.33
N ASP A 723 -3.45 69.99 0.90
CA ASP A 723 -3.04 70.59 2.19
C ASP A 723 -3.17 69.63 3.40
N SER A 724 -2.73 70.10 4.58
CA SER A 724 -2.87 69.46 5.91
C SER A 724 -4.03 70.14 6.70
N PRO A 725 -4.28 69.99 8.05
CA PRO A 725 -3.50 69.31 9.10
C PRO A 725 -4.27 68.62 10.28
N HIS A 726 -3.46 68.00 11.16
CA HIS A 726 -3.53 67.91 12.65
C HIS A 726 -3.15 66.50 13.16
N ARG A 727 -2.04 66.34 13.92
CA ARG A 727 -1.83 66.54 15.39
C ARG A 727 -2.65 65.57 16.25
N LEU A 728 -2.09 64.80 17.20
CA LEU A 728 -0.73 64.66 17.76
C LEU A 728 -0.22 63.20 17.49
N THR A 729 0.72 62.47 18.11
CA THR A 729 1.77 62.51 19.19
C THR A 729 2.58 61.18 18.99
N ARG A 730 3.74 60.79 19.58
CA ARG A 730 4.93 61.35 20.28
C ARG A 730 5.74 60.10 20.76
N GLU A 731 7.07 59.90 20.63
CA GLU A 731 8.22 60.70 20.16
C GLU A 731 9.40 59.81 19.61
N ARG A 732 10.59 60.42 19.47
CA ARG A 732 12.02 59.97 19.40
C ARG A 732 12.44 58.56 19.90
N THR A 733 13.59 57.96 19.53
CA THR A 733 14.84 58.34 18.78
C THR A 733 15.61 57.06 18.35
N GLY A 734 16.49 57.00 17.34
CA GLY A 734 16.85 57.95 16.26
C GLY A 734 18.34 57.93 15.85
N LYS A 735 18.64 57.97 14.53
CA LYS A 735 19.98 58.20 13.87
C LYS A 735 20.97 56.99 13.93
N LYS A 736 21.95 56.78 13.01
CA LYS A 736 22.39 57.47 11.76
C LYS A 736 23.35 56.57 10.90
N THR A 737 23.27 56.63 9.54
CA THR A 737 24.37 56.59 8.49
C THR A 737 25.58 55.60 8.57
N ARG A 738 26.35 55.24 7.53
CA ARG A 738 26.57 55.55 6.08
C ARG A 738 27.33 54.31 5.49
N SER A 739 27.06 53.72 4.32
CA SER A 739 27.37 54.15 2.91
C SER A 739 28.69 53.60 2.31
N GLU A 740 28.54 52.77 1.26
CA GLU A 740 29.39 52.59 0.05
C GLU A 740 30.75 51.84 0.02
N LYS A 741 30.84 50.87 -0.94
CA LYS A 741 31.86 50.63 -2.02
C LYS A 741 33.37 50.57 -1.63
N ALA A 742 34.26 49.74 -2.20
CA ALA A 742 34.30 49.12 -3.56
C ALA A 742 35.40 48.02 -3.73
N LYS A 743 35.40 47.35 -4.91
CA LYS A 743 36.55 46.81 -5.70
C LYS A 743 37.43 45.64 -5.20
N SER A 744 37.15 44.45 -5.76
CA SER A 744 38.03 43.61 -6.61
C SER A 744 39.56 43.48 -6.40
N SER A 745 40.07 42.24 -6.34
CA SER A 745 41.02 41.66 -7.32
C SER A 745 41.19 40.12 -7.12
N ASN A 746 42.00 39.46 -7.97
CA ASN A 746 42.07 38.00 -8.13
C ASN A 746 43.07 37.30 -7.17
N SER A 747 42.81 36.05 -6.76
CA SER A 747 43.66 34.86 -7.09
C SER A 747 43.33 33.61 -6.24
N CYS A 748 43.71 32.44 -6.78
CA CYS A 748 43.84 31.13 -6.11
C CYS A 748 45.29 30.66 -6.38
N PRO A 749 45.96 29.89 -5.48
CA PRO A 749 45.58 28.49 -5.26
C PRO A 749 45.74 27.97 -3.80
N SER A 750 45.48 26.67 -3.62
CA SER A 750 45.57 25.85 -2.39
C SER A 750 46.87 26.05 -1.58
N SER A 751 46.88 25.91 -0.25
CA SER A 751 46.54 24.65 0.43
C SER A 751 46.42 24.73 1.97
N THR A 752 45.58 23.83 2.52
CA THR A 752 45.56 23.29 3.90
C THR A 752 46.00 24.15 5.10
N LEU A 753 45.03 24.50 5.97
CA LEU A 753 45.19 24.43 7.43
C LEU A 753 43.83 24.18 8.11
N ARG A 754 43.84 23.75 9.38
CA ARG A 754 42.66 23.18 10.09
C ARG A 754 41.67 24.23 10.55
N PRO A 755 40.34 23.97 10.51
CA PRO A 755 39.38 24.70 11.34
C PRO A 755 39.48 24.22 12.80
N SER A 756 39.76 25.15 13.73
CA SER A 756 39.51 24.97 15.16
C SER A 756 38.01 25.04 15.43
N ALA A 757 37.52 24.22 16.37
CA ALA A 757 36.10 24.15 16.67
C ALA A 757 35.64 25.30 17.60
N GLU A 758 34.60 26.02 17.21
CA GLU A 758 33.76 26.75 18.16
C GLU A 758 32.30 26.87 17.69
N GLN A 759 31.41 26.32 18.53
CA GLN A 759 30.00 26.66 18.74
C GLN A 759 29.14 27.21 17.57
N ASN A 760 28.29 26.35 17.01
CA ASN A 760 26.90 26.71 16.68
C ASN A 760 26.04 25.44 16.57
N GLY A 761 25.17 25.21 17.56
CA GLY A 761 24.19 24.13 17.57
C GLY A 761 22.78 24.68 17.39
N GLY A 762 22.35 24.83 16.14
CA GLY A 762 20.98 25.21 15.78
C GLY A 762 20.32 24.13 14.92
N ASN A 763 19.00 24.13 14.85
CA ASN A 763 18.22 23.15 14.09
C ASN A 763 18.65 23.17 12.61
N GLU A 764 18.99 22.01 12.01
CA GLU A 764 18.96 21.84 10.54
C GLU A 764 17.48 21.98 10.13
N PRO A 765 17.08 23.07 9.46
CA PRO A 765 15.66 23.33 9.24
C PRO A 765 15.10 22.38 8.18
N GLY A 766 13.86 21.91 8.36
CA GLY A 766 13.27 20.83 7.56
C GLY A 766 13.26 21.04 6.03
N TRP A 767 13.36 22.29 5.56
CA TRP A 767 13.52 22.59 4.14
C TRP A 767 14.85 22.11 3.56
N GLU A 768 15.94 22.04 4.34
CA GLU A 768 17.23 21.53 3.87
C GLU A 768 17.12 20.09 3.40
N ARG A 769 16.39 19.22 4.12
CA ARG A 769 16.18 17.83 3.70
C ARG A 769 15.46 17.78 2.34
N GLU A 770 14.41 18.56 2.15
CA GLU A 770 13.62 18.52 0.91
C GLU A 770 14.36 19.18 -0.27
N VAL A 771 15.17 20.21 -0.01
CA VAL A 771 16.13 20.76 -0.98
C VAL A 771 17.19 19.72 -1.33
N TRP A 772 17.87 19.10 -0.36
CA TRP A 772 18.89 18.09 -0.61
C TRP A 772 18.34 16.84 -1.31
N VAL A 773 17.16 16.34 -0.93
CA VAL A 773 16.51 15.24 -1.66
C VAL A 773 16.12 15.68 -3.08
N SER A 774 15.77 16.95 -3.30
CA SER A 774 15.51 17.48 -4.66
C SER A 774 16.78 17.60 -5.49
N VAL A 775 17.90 18.03 -4.90
CA VAL A 775 19.23 18.01 -5.55
C VAL A 775 19.66 16.57 -5.86
N PHE A 776 19.47 15.65 -4.92
CA PHE A 776 19.79 14.23 -5.06
C PHE A 776 19.02 13.54 -6.20
N ARG A 777 17.87 14.08 -6.66
CA ARG A 777 17.15 13.56 -7.83
C ARG A 777 17.85 13.80 -9.16
N TYR A 778 18.86 14.67 -9.21
CA TYR A 778 19.72 14.90 -10.37
C TYR A 778 21.00 14.06 -10.36
N LEU A 779 21.30 13.39 -9.24
CA LEU A 779 22.49 12.54 -9.10
C LEU A 779 22.22 11.12 -9.62
N THR A 780 23.23 10.50 -10.24
CA THR A 780 23.18 9.07 -10.56
C THR A 780 23.23 8.24 -9.28
N ARG A 781 22.78 6.97 -9.35
CA ARG A 781 22.79 6.07 -8.18
C ARG A 781 24.20 5.82 -7.61
N ALA A 782 25.23 5.90 -8.45
CA ALA A 782 26.63 5.82 -8.02
C ALA A 782 27.00 7.04 -7.16
N GLU A 783 26.71 8.26 -7.63
CA GLU A 783 26.93 9.50 -6.87
C GLU A 783 26.07 9.55 -5.61
N LEU A 784 24.85 9.01 -5.63
CA LEU A 784 24.03 8.83 -4.43
C LEU A 784 24.67 7.89 -3.42
N CYS A 785 25.30 6.80 -3.84
CA CYS A 785 26.05 5.92 -2.93
C CYS A 785 27.28 6.61 -2.33
N VAL A 786 27.94 7.51 -3.07
CA VAL A 786 29.02 8.37 -2.54
C VAL A 786 28.47 9.40 -1.56
N CYS A 787 27.37 10.09 -1.89
CA CYS A 787 26.71 11.04 -0.99
C CYS A 787 26.25 10.37 0.31
N MET A 788 25.74 9.14 0.24
CA MET A 788 25.38 8.34 1.41
C MET A 788 26.57 8.01 2.33
N ALA A 789 27.82 8.13 1.88
CA ALA A 789 29.01 7.94 2.72
C ALA A 789 29.44 9.22 3.48
N VAL A 790 28.98 10.41 3.06
CA VAL A 790 29.44 11.71 3.59
C VAL A 790 29.09 11.91 5.06
N CYS A 791 27.81 11.73 5.45
CA CYS A 791 27.38 11.88 6.83
C CYS A 791 26.10 11.10 7.14
N LYS A 792 25.70 11.03 8.42
CA LYS A 792 24.48 10.34 8.86
C LYS A 792 23.20 10.94 8.29
N SER A 793 23.14 12.27 8.09
CA SER A 793 21.98 12.94 7.46
C SER A 793 21.90 12.58 5.98
N TRP A 794 23.00 12.70 5.23
CA TRP A 794 23.06 12.34 3.81
C TRP A 794 22.83 10.84 3.57
N TYR A 795 23.26 9.95 4.47
CA TYR A 795 22.90 8.52 4.43
C TYR A 795 21.37 8.31 4.54
N LYS A 796 20.69 9.03 5.44
CA LYS A 796 19.23 8.97 5.61
C LYS A 796 18.51 9.54 4.39
N TRP A 797 18.90 10.73 3.92
CA TRP A 797 18.28 11.43 2.80
C TRP A 797 18.51 10.68 1.47
N GLY A 798 19.72 10.15 1.27
CA GLY A 798 20.06 9.29 0.13
C GLY A 798 19.35 7.92 0.14
N CYS A 799 18.64 7.55 1.22
CA CYS A 799 17.73 6.40 1.22
C CYS A 799 16.27 6.75 0.83
N ASP A 800 15.95 8.01 0.53
CA ASP A 800 14.56 8.41 0.24
C ASP A 800 14.00 7.68 -1.00
N LYS A 801 12.81 7.09 -0.85
CA LYS A 801 12.14 6.29 -1.89
C LYS A 801 11.95 7.00 -3.23
N ARG A 802 11.95 8.33 -3.24
CA ARG A 802 11.88 9.14 -4.48
C ARG A 802 13.12 9.00 -5.37
N LEU A 803 14.25 8.56 -4.81
CA LEU A 803 15.53 8.40 -5.49
C LEU A 803 15.71 6.99 -6.09
N TRP A 804 15.00 6.00 -5.55
CA TRP A 804 15.23 4.56 -5.81
C TRP A 804 14.06 3.91 -6.57
N THR A 805 13.48 4.61 -7.54
CA THR A 805 12.31 4.13 -8.31
C THR A 805 12.54 2.78 -8.99
N ARG A 806 13.77 2.52 -9.48
CA ARG A 806 14.23 1.22 -9.99
C ARG A 806 15.51 0.79 -9.29
N ILE A 807 15.63 -0.50 -8.98
CA ILE A 807 16.87 -1.16 -8.52
C ILE A 807 17.10 -2.41 -9.40
N SER A 808 18.35 -2.65 -9.82
CA SER A 808 18.78 -3.86 -10.54
C SER A 808 19.88 -4.60 -9.77
N LEU A 809 19.67 -5.90 -9.58
CA LEU A 809 20.64 -6.86 -9.06
C LEU A 809 21.05 -7.88 -10.14
N SER A 810 20.87 -7.55 -11.42
CA SER A 810 21.10 -8.45 -12.56
C SER A 810 22.52 -9.07 -12.65
N ARG A 811 23.49 -8.48 -11.94
CA ARG A 811 24.89 -8.96 -11.84
C ARG A 811 25.24 -9.49 -10.44
N CYS A 812 24.25 -9.87 -9.64
CA CYS A 812 24.43 -10.22 -8.22
C CYS A 812 24.19 -11.72 -7.97
N ARG A 813 25.26 -12.54 -8.07
CA ARG A 813 25.20 -13.99 -7.77
C ARG A 813 25.04 -14.34 -6.29
N SER A 814 25.06 -13.36 -5.37
CA SER A 814 24.80 -13.57 -3.95
C SER A 814 24.23 -12.30 -3.29
N ILE A 815 22.95 -12.31 -2.95
CA ILE A 815 22.28 -11.15 -2.35
C ILE A 815 22.39 -11.22 -0.81
N SER A 816 23.24 -10.37 -0.21
CA SER A 816 23.46 -10.36 1.23
C SER A 816 22.23 -9.85 2.03
N PRO A 817 22.06 -10.25 3.30
CA PRO A 817 20.95 -9.77 4.13
C PRO A 817 20.92 -8.24 4.29
N GLN A 818 22.09 -7.60 4.21
CA GLN A 818 22.25 -6.15 4.22
C GLN A 818 21.69 -5.53 2.93
N ALA A 819 22.00 -6.08 1.76
CA ALA A 819 21.45 -5.64 0.48
C ALA A 819 19.91 -5.76 0.44
N LEU A 820 19.36 -6.92 0.87
CA LEU A 820 17.92 -7.12 0.99
C LEU A 820 17.27 -6.10 1.94
N THR A 821 17.90 -5.81 3.08
CA THR A 821 17.44 -4.78 4.02
C THR A 821 17.50 -3.37 3.42
N GLY A 822 18.51 -3.08 2.60
CA GLY A 822 18.64 -1.82 1.85
C GLY A 822 17.51 -1.62 0.85
N ILE A 823 17.18 -2.66 0.07
CA ILE A 823 16.05 -2.66 -0.87
C ILE A 823 14.73 -2.39 -0.14
N ILE A 824 14.48 -3.09 0.97
CA ILE A 824 13.26 -2.92 1.79
C ILE A 824 13.18 -1.49 2.37
N LYS A 825 14.30 -0.86 2.74
CA LYS A 825 14.30 0.55 3.18
C LYS A 825 13.98 1.54 2.06
N ARG A 826 14.39 1.23 0.83
CA ARG A 826 14.30 2.13 -0.35
C ARG A 826 12.97 2.04 -1.10
N GLN A 827 12.22 0.94 -0.95
CA GLN A 827 10.88 0.75 -1.53
C GLN A 827 10.81 1.03 -3.05
N PRO A 828 11.59 0.32 -3.89
CA PRO A 828 11.54 0.47 -5.35
C PRO A 828 10.17 0.11 -5.95
N VAL A 829 9.83 0.77 -7.05
CA VAL A 829 8.65 0.49 -7.88
C VAL A 829 8.94 -0.58 -8.93
N THR A 830 10.16 -0.56 -9.48
CA THR A 830 10.71 -1.59 -10.37
C THR A 830 11.87 -2.31 -9.68
N LEU A 831 11.80 -3.63 -9.52
CA LEU A 831 12.90 -4.44 -9.01
C LEU A 831 13.32 -5.48 -10.05
N ASP A 832 14.60 -5.46 -10.40
CA ASP A 832 15.20 -6.36 -11.38
C ASP A 832 16.19 -7.30 -10.67
N LEU A 833 15.94 -8.59 -10.79
CA LEU A 833 16.68 -9.68 -10.15
C LEU A 833 17.17 -10.70 -11.20
N SER A 834 17.28 -10.28 -12.46
CA SER A 834 17.60 -11.16 -13.59
C SER A 834 18.87 -11.98 -13.34
N SER A 835 18.83 -13.30 -13.53
CA SER A 835 19.94 -14.24 -13.27
C SER A 835 20.55 -14.17 -11.86
N ALA A 836 19.90 -13.53 -10.89
CA ALA A 836 20.37 -13.45 -9.51
C ALA A 836 20.03 -14.75 -8.76
N ASN A 837 20.98 -15.27 -7.98
CA ASN A 837 20.79 -16.48 -7.17
C ASN A 837 19.99 -16.19 -5.89
N ILE A 838 18.74 -15.76 -6.07
CA ILE A 838 17.77 -15.53 -5.00
C ILE A 838 17.03 -16.83 -4.69
N SER A 839 16.82 -17.16 -3.40
CA SER A 839 15.97 -18.28 -2.99
C SER A 839 14.50 -17.87 -2.79
N LYS A 840 13.56 -18.83 -2.87
CA LYS A 840 12.12 -18.63 -2.55
C LYS A 840 11.88 -17.83 -1.28
N LYS A 841 12.69 -18.06 -0.24
CA LYS A 841 12.58 -17.36 1.05
C LYS A 841 13.06 -15.91 0.98
N GLN A 842 14.09 -15.60 0.21
CA GLN A 842 14.54 -14.23 0.00
C GLN A 842 13.55 -13.46 -0.89
N LEU A 843 13.06 -14.05 -1.98
CA LEU A 843 12.06 -13.39 -2.84
C LEU A 843 10.75 -13.16 -2.09
N SER A 844 10.25 -14.17 -1.35
CA SER A 844 9.10 -14.02 -0.46
C SER A 844 9.32 -12.92 0.61
N TRP A 845 10.53 -12.79 1.17
CA TRP A 845 10.83 -11.75 2.15
C TRP A 845 10.88 -10.34 1.54
N LEU A 846 11.22 -10.21 0.26
CA LEU A 846 11.14 -8.96 -0.49
C LEU A 846 9.69 -8.60 -0.86
N ILE A 847 8.96 -9.48 -1.56
CA ILE A 847 7.61 -9.17 -2.06
C ILE A 847 6.64 -8.86 -0.91
N ASN A 848 6.70 -9.61 0.20
CA ASN A 848 5.91 -9.36 1.41
C ASN A 848 6.29 -8.05 2.14
N ARG A 849 7.26 -7.27 1.65
CA ARG A 849 7.79 -6.04 2.26
C ARG A 849 7.98 -4.89 1.26
N LEU A 850 7.53 -5.06 0.02
CA LEU A 850 7.58 -4.05 -1.03
C LEU A 850 6.17 -3.80 -1.61
N PRO A 851 5.22 -3.28 -0.80
CA PRO A 851 3.83 -3.04 -1.25
C PRO A 851 3.72 -2.01 -2.39
N GLY A 852 4.77 -1.21 -2.63
CA GLY A 852 4.86 -0.28 -3.77
C GLY A 852 5.40 -0.88 -5.07
N LEU A 853 5.83 -2.16 -5.07
CA LEU A 853 6.42 -2.83 -6.23
C LEU A 853 5.34 -3.08 -7.31
N LYS A 854 5.62 -2.66 -8.54
CA LYS A 854 4.75 -2.82 -9.71
C LYS A 854 5.39 -3.61 -10.83
N ASP A 855 6.71 -3.51 -10.98
CA ASP A 855 7.45 -4.11 -12.06
C ASP A 855 8.53 -5.03 -11.49
N LEU A 856 8.53 -6.31 -11.89
CA LEU A 856 9.43 -7.33 -11.36
C LEU A 856 10.08 -8.12 -12.50
N VAL A 857 11.41 -8.11 -12.55
CA VAL A 857 12.20 -8.84 -13.56
C VAL A 857 12.86 -10.05 -12.89
N LEU A 858 12.50 -11.24 -13.35
CA LEU A 858 13.00 -12.54 -12.89
C LEU A 858 13.53 -13.38 -14.07
N SER A 859 13.94 -12.71 -15.15
CA SER A 859 14.57 -13.34 -16.32
C SER A 859 15.74 -14.23 -15.88
N GLY A 860 15.85 -15.45 -16.41
CA GLY A 860 16.88 -16.43 -16.02
C GLY A 860 16.79 -16.99 -14.58
N CYS A 861 15.74 -16.69 -13.81
CA CYS A 861 15.58 -17.24 -12.45
C CYS A 861 14.91 -18.63 -12.46
N ASN A 862 15.35 -19.53 -11.58
CA ASN A 862 14.74 -20.86 -11.42
C ASN A 862 13.35 -20.80 -10.74
N TRP A 863 12.40 -21.60 -11.24
CA TRP A 863 11.02 -21.75 -10.74
C TRP A 863 10.91 -21.97 -9.23
N ALA A 864 11.86 -22.70 -8.63
CA ALA A 864 11.91 -22.91 -7.18
C ALA A 864 11.86 -21.59 -6.40
N SER A 865 12.38 -20.50 -6.97
CA SER A 865 12.29 -19.15 -6.42
C SER A 865 11.12 -18.34 -6.97
N VAL A 866 10.84 -18.39 -8.29
CA VAL A 866 9.70 -17.69 -8.92
C VAL A 866 8.37 -18.08 -8.26
N SER A 867 8.21 -19.33 -7.84
CA SER A 867 7.05 -19.84 -7.09
C SER A 867 6.84 -19.19 -5.70
N ALA A 868 7.66 -18.22 -5.29
CA ALA A 868 7.31 -17.28 -4.22
C ALA A 868 6.14 -16.36 -4.60
N LEU A 869 5.96 -16.06 -5.88
CA LEU A 869 4.90 -15.20 -6.41
C LEU A 869 3.51 -15.85 -6.33
N SER A 870 3.42 -17.19 -6.24
CA SER A 870 2.18 -17.93 -5.96
C SER A 870 1.64 -17.70 -4.53
N SER A 871 2.32 -16.88 -3.73
CA SER A 871 1.88 -16.43 -2.39
C SER A 871 0.76 -15.39 -2.49
N PRO A 872 -0.30 -15.46 -1.66
CA PRO A 872 -1.32 -14.40 -1.60
C PRO A 872 -0.76 -13.05 -1.10
N SER A 873 0.47 -13.02 -0.56
CA SER A 873 1.18 -11.79 -0.20
C SER A 873 2.02 -11.18 -1.35
N CYS A 874 1.84 -11.64 -2.59
CA CYS A 874 2.44 -11.02 -3.76
C CYS A 874 1.80 -9.63 -4.02
N PRO A 875 2.57 -8.56 -4.29
CA PRO A 875 2.01 -7.26 -4.67
C PRO A 875 1.31 -7.35 -6.03
N LEU A 876 0.39 -6.41 -6.28
CA LEU A 876 -0.39 -6.32 -7.52
C LEU A 876 0.47 -5.78 -8.68
N LEU A 877 1.30 -6.65 -9.23
CA LEU A 877 2.21 -6.35 -10.34
C LEU A 877 1.45 -5.87 -11.60
N ARG A 878 2.06 -4.88 -12.25
CA ARG A 878 1.73 -4.36 -13.58
C ARG A 878 2.59 -5.01 -14.66
N SER A 879 3.81 -5.40 -14.31
CA SER A 879 4.86 -5.81 -15.23
C SER A 879 5.63 -6.98 -14.62
N LEU A 880 5.70 -8.10 -15.34
CA LEU A 880 6.40 -9.31 -14.90
C LEU A 880 7.16 -9.95 -16.07
N ASP A 881 8.47 -10.07 -15.92
CA ASP A 881 9.35 -10.74 -16.88
C ASP A 881 9.87 -12.06 -16.30
N LEU A 882 9.54 -13.16 -16.97
CA LEU A 882 9.99 -14.54 -16.68
C LEU A 882 10.80 -15.14 -17.85
N SER A 883 11.36 -14.31 -18.74
CA SER A 883 12.10 -14.76 -19.92
C SER A 883 13.23 -15.71 -19.54
N TRP A 884 13.36 -16.84 -20.24
CA TRP A 884 14.39 -17.86 -20.00
C TRP A 884 14.45 -18.39 -18.54
N ALA A 885 13.36 -18.27 -17.77
CA ALA A 885 13.28 -18.73 -16.38
C ALA A 885 13.28 -20.27 -16.30
N ASP A 886 14.34 -20.83 -15.72
CA ASP A 886 14.55 -22.28 -15.60
C ASP A 886 13.39 -22.99 -14.87
N GLY A 887 12.91 -24.09 -15.47
CA GLY A 887 11.81 -24.90 -14.95
C GLY A 887 10.40 -24.30 -15.08
N VAL A 888 10.22 -23.14 -15.74
CA VAL A 888 8.90 -22.51 -15.91
C VAL A 888 8.20 -23.02 -17.18
N LYS A 889 7.13 -23.80 -17.01
CA LYS A 889 6.27 -24.33 -18.10
C LYS A 889 4.79 -24.08 -17.80
N ASP A 890 3.89 -24.51 -18.69
CA ASP A 890 2.42 -24.33 -18.54
C ASP A 890 1.86 -24.73 -17.16
N ALA A 891 2.38 -25.78 -16.53
CA ALA A 891 1.93 -26.23 -15.20
C ALA A 891 2.33 -25.25 -14.09
N GLN A 892 3.50 -24.64 -14.19
CA GLN A 892 4.04 -23.67 -13.24
C GLN A 892 3.36 -22.30 -13.42
N ILE A 893 3.10 -21.89 -14.66
CA ILE A 893 2.25 -20.71 -14.93
C ILE A 893 0.83 -20.92 -14.39
N ARG A 894 0.30 -22.16 -14.45
CA ARG A 894 -0.98 -22.50 -13.80
C ARG A 894 -0.93 -22.41 -12.27
N GLU A 895 0.14 -22.91 -11.63
CA GLU A 895 0.34 -22.77 -10.17
C GLU A 895 0.49 -21.31 -9.74
N LEU A 896 1.14 -20.48 -10.56
CA LEU A 896 1.29 -19.04 -10.33
C LEU A 896 -0.04 -18.28 -10.42
N LEU A 897 -0.88 -18.63 -11.39
CA LEU A 897 -2.14 -17.91 -11.65
C LEU A 897 -3.33 -18.44 -10.84
N ASN A 898 -3.37 -19.76 -10.60
CA ASN A 898 -4.37 -20.48 -9.81
C ASN A 898 -3.68 -21.41 -8.78
N PRO A 899 -3.09 -20.88 -7.69
CA PRO A 899 -2.55 -21.71 -6.63
C PRO A 899 -3.67 -22.52 -5.95
N PRO A 900 -3.40 -23.78 -5.54
CA PRO A 900 -4.41 -24.66 -4.95
C PRO A 900 -4.93 -24.09 -3.63
N GLY A 901 -6.25 -23.93 -3.52
CA GLY A 901 -6.91 -23.30 -2.38
C GLY A 901 -7.24 -21.80 -2.55
N SER A 902 -7.20 -21.26 -3.78
CA SER A 902 -7.71 -19.91 -4.08
C SER A 902 -9.02 -19.95 -4.89
N ASP A 903 -9.90 -18.97 -4.66
CA ASP A 903 -11.25 -18.89 -5.27
C ASP A 903 -11.25 -18.42 -6.73
N ASN A 904 -10.41 -19.00 -7.58
CA ASN A 904 -10.24 -18.69 -9.01
C ASN A 904 -9.89 -17.22 -9.35
N ARG A 905 -9.59 -16.36 -8.36
CA ARG A 905 -9.21 -14.95 -8.54
C ARG A 905 -7.69 -14.81 -8.55
N SER A 906 -7.10 -14.65 -9.74
CA SER A 906 -5.64 -14.48 -9.85
C SER A 906 -5.15 -13.12 -9.35
N GLN A 907 -3.97 -13.10 -8.72
CA GLN A 907 -3.30 -11.87 -8.29
C GLN A 907 -2.78 -11.02 -9.48
N MET A 908 -2.61 -11.64 -10.66
CA MET A 908 -2.09 -10.98 -11.86
C MET A 908 -3.16 -10.17 -12.64
N LYS A 909 -4.33 -9.90 -12.05
CA LYS A 909 -5.43 -9.12 -12.66
C LYS A 909 -5.04 -7.71 -13.15
N ASN A 910 -3.98 -7.13 -12.58
CA ASN A 910 -3.44 -5.81 -12.94
C ASN A 910 -2.33 -5.85 -14.01
N MET A 911 -1.99 -7.03 -14.54
CA MET A 911 -0.89 -7.19 -15.48
C MET A 911 -1.15 -6.45 -16.80
N GLN A 912 -0.21 -5.61 -17.21
CA GLN A 912 -0.22 -4.85 -18.46
C GLN A 912 0.92 -5.23 -19.40
N CYS A 913 2.04 -5.74 -18.86
CA CYS A 913 3.18 -6.24 -19.64
C CYS A 913 3.66 -7.59 -19.09
N LEU A 914 3.72 -8.62 -19.95
CA LEU A 914 4.19 -9.96 -19.60
C LEU A 914 5.22 -10.45 -20.62
N TRP A 915 6.40 -10.84 -20.15
CA TRP A 915 7.43 -11.50 -20.98
C TRP A 915 7.61 -12.95 -20.53
N LEU A 916 7.51 -13.86 -21.49
CA LEU A 916 7.64 -15.32 -21.33
C LEU A 916 8.64 -15.90 -22.34
N CYS A 917 9.54 -15.07 -22.87
CA CYS A 917 10.42 -15.41 -23.98
C CYS A 917 11.28 -16.65 -23.67
N GLY A 918 11.40 -17.58 -24.63
CA GLY A 918 12.18 -18.80 -24.48
C GLY A 918 11.61 -19.86 -23.54
N LEU A 919 10.35 -19.72 -23.08
CA LEU A 919 9.70 -20.72 -22.21
C LEU A 919 8.93 -21.78 -23.00
N GLU A 920 8.81 -22.98 -22.41
CA GLU A 920 7.92 -24.05 -22.88
C GLU A 920 6.45 -23.76 -22.49
N VAL A 921 5.88 -22.71 -23.09
CA VAL A 921 4.47 -22.30 -22.93
C VAL A 921 3.67 -22.59 -24.19
N THR A 922 2.41 -23.02 -24.03
CA THR A 922 1.51 -23.41 -25.12
C THR A 922 0.15 -22.71 -25.06
N GLU A 923 -0.81 -23.14 -25.88
CA GLU A 923 -2.22 -22.75 -25.78
C GLU A 923 -2.78 -22.82 -24.34
N ALA A 924 -2.27 -23.74 -23.51
CA ALA A 924 -2.70 -23.87 -22.13
C ALA A 924 -2.38 -22.61 -21.29
N THR A 925 -1.21 -22.01 -21.47
CA THR A 925 -0.85 -20.72 -20.85
C THR A 925 -1.65 -19.57 -21.45
N LEU A 926 -1.83 -19.53 -22.77
CA LEU A 926 -2.57 -18.43 -23.42
C LEU A 926 -4.05 -18.39 -22.98
N ARG A 927 -4.70 -19.54 -22.77
CA ARG A 927 -6.05 -19.63 -22.18
C ARG A 927 -6.11 -19.09 -20.74
N LEU A 928 -5.04 -19.26 -19.95
CA LEU A 928 -4.94 -18.69 -18.60
C LEU A 928 -4.72 -17.18 -18.63
N ILE A 929 -3.89 -16.67 -19.56
CA ILE A 929 -3.66 -15.23 -19.77
C ILE A 929 -4.99 -14.53 -20.11
N ILE A 930 -5.74 -15.03 -21.09
CA ILE A 930 -7.04 -14.46 -21.50
C ILE A 930 -8.01 -14.39 -20.31
N ARG A 931 -8.04 -15.43 -19.46
CA ARG A 931 -8.92 -15.50 -18.29
C ARG A 931 -8.52 -14.57 -17.15
N HIS A 932 -7.22 -14.36 -16.93
CA HIS A 932 -6.70 -13.76 -15.69
C HIS A 932 -6.02 -12.39 -15.84
N MET A 933 -5.71 -11.96 -17.07
CA MET A 933 -5.00 -10.70 -17.33
C MET A 933 -5.80 -9.78 -18.28
N PRO A 934 -7.00 -9.32 -17.89
CA PRO A 934 -7.89 -8.56 -18.78
C PRO A 934 -7.39 -7.14 -19.14
N LEU A 935 -6.28 -6.70 -18.57
CA LEU A 935 -5.64 -5.41 -18.83
C LEU A 935 -4.32 -5.54 -19.62
N LEU A 936 -4.02 -6.72 -20.18
CA LEU A 936 -2.74 -6.98 -20.84
C LEU A 936 -2.60 -6.17 -22.13
N THR A 937 -1.54 -5.36 -22.23
CA THR A 937 -1.26 -4.48 -23.37
C THR A 937 -0.01 -4.86 -24.15
N ARG A 938 0.95 -5.53 -23.50
CA ARG A 938 2.18 -6.07 -24.10
C ARG A 938 2.34 -7.53 -23.68
N LEU A 939 2.50 -8.40 -24.67
CA LEU A 939 2.74 -9.83 -24.49
C LEU A 939 3.92 -10.24 -25.35
N GLU A 940 4.96 -10.78 -24.72
CA GLU A 940 6.19 -11.17 -25.42
C GLU A 940 6.46 -12.67 -25.22
N LEU A 941 6.47 -13.37 -26.35
CA LEU A 941 6.43 -14.84 -26.49
C LEU A 941 7.52 -15.32 -27.47
N SER A 942 8.58 -14.53 -27.70
CA SER A 942 9.64 -14.92 -28.64
C SER A 942 10.28 -16.26 -28.25
N HIS A 943 10.68 -17.04 -29.25
CA HIS A 943 11.24 -18.39 -29.13
C HIS A 943 10.36 -19.42 -28.38
N CYS A 944 9.06 -19.14 -28.18
CA CYS A 944 8.13 -20.08 -27.55
C CYS A 944 7.52 -21.06 -28.58
N PRO A 945 7.07 -22.26 -28.17
CA PRO A 945 6.53 -23.28 -29.08
C PRO A 945 5.06 -23.04 -29.49
N ILE A 946 4.72 -21.77 -29.76
CA ILE A 946 3.36 -21.24 -30.04
C ILE A 946 2.89 -21.57 -31.46
N THR A 947 1.61 -21.93 -31.61
CA THR A 947 0.95 -22.32 -32.86
C THR A 947 0.00 -21.24 -33.38
N ASP A 948 -0.38 -21.31 -34.66
CA ASP A 948 -1.43 -20.44 -35.22
C ASP A 948 -2.77 -20.57 -34.47
N GLY A 949 -3.08 -21.79 -33.99
CA GLY A 949 -4.26 -22.07 -33.15
C GLY A 949 -4.25 -21.29 -31.83
N ALA A 950 -3.08 -21.12 -31.22
CA ALA A 950 -2.92 -20.31 -30.01
C ALA A 950 -3.22 -18.83 -30.24
N LEU A 951 -2.87 -18.30 -31.42
CA LEU A 951 -3.12 -16.91 -31.79
C LEU A 951 -4.60 -16.67 -32.16
N ASN A 952 -5.26 -17.68 -32.74
CA ASN A 952 -6.72 -17.68 -32.91
C ASN A 952 -7.47 -17.59 -31.57
N LEU A 953 -6.93 -18.16 -30.47
CA LEU A 953 -7.50 -17.99 -29.12
C LEU A 953 -7.34 -16.57 -28.60
N LEU A 954 -6.15 -15.97 -28.71
CA LEU A 954 -5.90 -14.59 -28.27
C LEU A 954 -6.81 -13.57 -28.97
N SER A 955 -7.16 -13.81 -30.24
CA SER A 955 -7.98 -12.89 -31.06
C SER A 955 -9.46 -13.32 -31.23
N ALA A 956 -9.89 -14.37 -30.52
CA ALA A 956 -11.25 -14.86 -30.54
C ALA A 956 -12.28 -13.81 -30.10
N VAL A 957 -13.54 -13.95 -30.54
CA VAL A 957 -14.65 -13.15 -30.00
C VAL A 957 -14.82 -13.50 -28.52
N GLY A 958 -14.93 -12.48 -27.65
CA GLY A 958 -14.96 -12.67 -26.19
C GLY A 958 -13.59 -12.84 -25.53
N SER A 959 -12.49 -12.89 -26.29
CA SER A 959 -11.14 -12.83 -25.71
C SER A 959 -10.84 -11.43 -25.18
N SER A 960 -10.43 -11.33 -23.92
CA SER A 960 -10.08 -10.06 -23.26
C SER A 960 -8.93 -9.34 -23.98
N THR A 961 -7.91 -10.08 -24.42
CA THR A 961 -6.71 -9.55 -25.08
C THR A 961 -6.98 -8.89 -26.43
N ARG A 962 -8.14 -9.16 -27.06
CA ARG A 962 -8.45 -8.74 -28.43
C ARG A 962 -8.46 -7.23 -28.62
N ASN A 963 -8.95 -6.50 -27.62
CA ASN A 963 -9.12 -5.04 -27.67
C ASN A 963 -8.13 -4.32 -26.74
N THR A 964 -7.12 -5.02 -26.19
CA THR A 964 -6.15 -4.45 -25.24
C THR A 964 -4.70 -4.64 -25.68
N LEU A 965 -4.36 -5.72 -26.40
CA LEU A 965 -3.00 -5.91 -26.90
C LEU A 965 -2.63 -4.84 -27.93
N THR A 966 -1.57 -4.10 -27.61
CA THR A 966 -0.94 -3.08 -28.46
C THR A 966 0.44 -3.54 -28.95
N HIS A 967 1.10 -4.42 -28.20
CA HIS A 967 2.42 -4.95 -28.53
C HIS A 967 2.40 -6.47 -28.40
N LEU A 968 2.77 -7.17 -29.47
CA LEU A 968 2.87 -8.63 -29.49
C LEU A 968 4.21 -9.03 -30.13
N ASN A 969 5.09 -9.66 -29.35
CA ASN A 969 6.36 -10.18 -29.86
C ASN A 969 6.29 -11.70 -29.96
N LEU A 970 6.52 -12.22 -31.17
CA LEU A 970 6.48 -13.63 -31.53
C LEU A 970 7.78 -14.06 -32.23
N ALA A 971 8.84 -13.25 -32.19
CA ALA A 971 10.07 -13.51 -32.93
C ALA A 971 10.66 -14.90 -32.65
N GLY A 972 11.17 -15.58 -33.67
CA GLY A 972 11.74 -16.94 -33.56
C GLY A 972 10.73 -18.05 -33.23
N CYS A 973 9.41 -17.80 -33.24
CA CYS A 973 8.41 -18.86 -33.03
C CYS A 973 8.30 -19.77 -34.27
N SER A 974 9.08 -20.86 -34.27
CA SER A 974 9.25 -21.78 -35.40
C SER A 974 8.00 -22.56 -35.84
N ARG A 975 6.90 -22.49 -35.09
CA ARG A 975 5.63 -23.19 -35.34
C ARG A 975 4.50 -22.28 -35.87
N LEU A 976 4.80 -21.02 -36.18
CA LEU A 976 3.85 -20.10 -36.82
C LEU A 976 3.94 -20.18 -38.34
N THR A 977 2.79 -20.06 -39.00
CA THR A 977 2.68 -19.97 -40.46
C THR A 977 1.96 -18.69 -40.87
N ASP A 978 1.91 -18.35 -42.16
CA ASP A 978 1.14 -17.21 -42.70
C ASP A 978 -0.33 -17.17 -42.24
N ARG A 979 -0.90 -18.32 -41.84
CA ARG A 979 -2.25 -18.42 -41.27
C ARG A 979 -2.40 -17.64 -39.95
N CYS A 980 -1.32 -17.35 -39.22
CA CYS A 980 -1.38 -16.55 -37.99
C CYS A 980 -1.92 -15.14 -38.24
N LEU A 981 -1.53 -14.50 -39.35
CA LEU A 981 -1.86 -13.10 -39.66
C LEU A 981 -3.37 -12.90 -39.85
N VAL A 982 -4.07 -13.90 -40.42
CA VAL A 982 -5.54 -13.94 -40.54
C VAL A 982 -6.23 -13.87 -39.16
N TYR A 983 -5.60 -14.45 -38.13
CA TYR A 983 -6.10 -14.34 -36.75
C TYR A 983 -5.70 -13.02 -36.10
N LEU A 984 -4.46 -12.57 -36.29
CA LEU A 984 -3.95 -11.33 -35.69
C LEU A 984 -4.65 -10.07 -36.22
N ARG A 985 -5.22 -10.10 -37.44
CA ARG A 985 -6.01 -9.00 -38.04
C ARG A 985 -7.23 -8.59 -37.18
N ARG A 986 -7.68 -9.46 -36.26
CA ARG A 986 -8.79 -9.19 -35.34
C ARG A 986 -8.39 -8.37 -34.10
N LEU A 987 -7.10 -8.10 -33.88
CA LEU A 987 -6.58 -7.32 -32.76
C LEU A 987 -6.61 -5.82 -33.09
N SER A 988 -7.68 -5.13 -32.73
CA SER A 988 -7.97 -3.76 -33.18
C SER A 988 -7.00 -2.67 -32.69
N CYS A 989 -6.23 -2.96 -31.64
CA CYS A 989 -5.32 -2.00 -30.99
C CYS A 989 -3.84 -2.29 -31.26
N LEU A 990 -3.54 -3.33 -32.06
CA LEU A 990 -2.18 -3.77 -32.33
C LEU A 990 -1.38 -2.65 -33.01
N SER A 991 -0.27 -2.26 -32.38
CA SER A 991 0.58 -1.12 -32.78
C SER A 991 2.00 -1.56 -33.08
N VAL A 992 2.47 -2.67 -32.48
CA VAL A 992 3.72 -3.35 -32.82
C VAL A 992 3.49 -4.86 -32.85
N LEU A 993 3.92 -5.51 -33.92
CA LEU A 993 3.94 -6.96 -34.11
C LEU A 993 5.32 -7.38 -34.62
N ASP A 994 6.05 -8.17 -33.82
CA ASP A 994 7.37 -8.69 -34.19
C ASP A 994 7.27 -10.17 -34.58
N LEU A 995 7.59 -10.47 -35.85
CA LEU A 995 7.59 -11.80 -36.45
C LEU A 995 8.96 -12.15 -37.08
N ARG A 996 10.04 -11.47 -36.65
CA ARG A 996 11.40 -11.78 -37.10
C ARG A 996 11.79 -13.21 -36.74
N ASP A 997 12.64 -13.84 -37.55
CA ASP A 997 13.05 -15.25 -37.43
C ASP A 997 11.93 -16.32 -37.47
N CYS A 998 10.65 -15.94 -37.63
CA CYS A 998 9.56 -16.87 -37.89
C CYS A 998 9.70 -17.45 -39.32
N LYS A 999 10.37 -18.61 -39.43
CA LYS A 999 10.67 -19.26 -40.73
C LYS A 999 9.43 -19.65 -41.53
N GLY A 1000 8.32 -20.00 -40.86
CA GLY A 1000 7.05 -20.35 -41.52
C GLY A 1000 6.17 -19.16 -41.92
N VAL A 1001 6.54 -17.93 -41.55
CA VAL A 1001 5.84 -16.70 -41.95
C VAL A 1001 6.62 -16.03 -43.08
N SER A 1002 5.98 -15.79 -44.21
CA SER A 1002 6.55 -15.12 -45.37
C SER A 1002 6.47 -13.59 -45.25
N ARG A 1003 7.44 -12.91 -45.84
CA ARG A 1003 7.43 -11.45 -45.99
C ARG A 1003 6.20 -10.97 -46.79
N GLN A 1004 5.87 -11.69 -47.86
CA GLN A 1004 4.72 -11.38 -48.72
C GLN A 1004 3.39 -11.38 -47.93
N ALA A 1005 3.21 -12.29 -46.98
CA ALA A 1005 2.04 -12.30 -46.11
C ALA A 1005 2.03 -11.12 -45.12
N CYS A 1006 3.20 -10.70 -44.61
CA CYS A 1006 3.32 -9.49 -43.77
C CYS A 1006 2.95 -8.22 -44.56
N GLU A 1007 3.42 -8.08 -45.81
CA GLU A 1007 3.08 -6.96 -46.70
C GLU A 1007 1.59 -6.97 -47.10
N SER A 1008 1.01 -8.16 -47.30
CA SER A 1008 -0.44 -8.32 -47.54
C SER A 1008 -1.27 -7.93 -46.32
N PHE A 1009 -0.86 -8.36 -45.12
CA PHE A 1009 -1.49 -8.01 -43.85
C PHE A 1009 -1.44 -6.51 -43.55
N ILE A 1010 -0.31 -5.85 -43.84
CA ILE A 1010 -0.19 -4.38 -43.77
C ILE A 1010 -1.18 -3.72 -44.75
N SER A 1011 -1.28 -4.23 -45.98
CA SER A 1011 -2.20 -3.70 -46.99
C SER A 1011 -3.67 -3.81 -46.56
N GLU A 1012 -4.05 -4.93 -45.93
CA GLU A 1012 -5.40 -5.13 -45.37
C GLU A 1012 -5.71 -4.26 -44.13
N LEU A 1013 -4.70 -3.85 -43.36
CA LEU A 1013 -4.86 -2.98 -42.18
C LEU A 1013 -4.77 -1.48 -42.51
N SER A 1014 -4.06 -1.12 -43.59
CA SER A 1014 -3.80 0.27 -44.00
C SER A 1014 -5.05 1.07 -44.36
N VAL A 1015 -6.19 0.40 -44.50
CA VAL A 1015 -7.53 1.02 -44.61
C VAL A 1015 -7.91 1.84 -43.36
N ASN A 1016 -7.34 1.52 -42.19
CA ASN A 1016 -7.74 2.12 -40.89
C ASN A 1016 -6.61 2.86 -40.14
N ALA A 1017 -5.34 2.51 -40.37
CA ALA A 1017 -4.18 3.17 -39.78
C ALA A 1017 -2.92 2.82 -40.58
N LEU A 1018 -1.93 3.72 -40.65
CA LEU A 1018 -0.69 3.48 -41.39
C LEU A 1018 0.28 2.59 -40.61
N TYR A 1019 0.81 1.56 -41.28
CA TYR A 1019 1.86 0.68 -40.75
C TYR A 1019 3.06 0.64 -41.70
N CYS A 1020 4.26 0.52 -41.16
CA CYS A 1020 5.46 0.14 -41.91
C CYS A 1020 5.84 -1.33 -41.64
N LEU A 1021 6.57 -1.89 -42.61
CA LEU A 1021 7.40 -3.07 -42.42
C LEU A 1021 8.85 -2.60 -42.24
N SER A 1022 9.50 -3.07 -41.19
CA SER A 1022 10.92 -2.90 -40.89
C SER A 1022 11.55 -4.27 -40.63
N ASP A 1023 12.88 -4.37 -40.70
CA ASP A 1023 13.65 -5.57 -40.36
C ASP A 1023 13.06 -6.89 -40.91
N ASP A 1024 12.64 -6.87 -42.17
CA ASP A 1024 11.89 -7.91 -42.92
C ASP A 1024 10.50 -8.31 -42.37
N LYS A 1025 10.31 -8.41 -41.04
CA LYS A 1025 9.09 -8.93 -40.39
C LYS A 1025 8.69 -8.21 -39.09
N LEU A 1026 9.21 -7.01 -38.85
CA LEU A 1026 8.78 -6.14 -37.75
C LEU A 1026 7.75 -5.12 -38.26
N ILE A 1027 6.51 -5.27 -37.84
CA ILE A 1027 5.37 -4.44 -38.27
C ILE A 1027 5.08 -3.39 -37.19
N GLN A 1028 5.08 -2.11 -37.56
CA GLN A 1028 4.89 -0.99 -36.62
C GLN A 1028 3.90 0.03 -37.16
N ARG A 1029 3.03 0.53 -36.29
CA ARG A 1029 2.04 1.58 -36.60
C ARG A 1029 2.68 2.95 -36.51
N ILE A 1030 2.47 3.79 -37.53
CA ILE A 1030 3.10 5.12 -37.66
C ILE A 1030 2.11 6.26 -37.29
N SER A 1031 0.80 6.03 -37.40
CA SER A 1031 -0.28 7.03 -37.21
C SER A 1031 -1.32 6.62 -36.16
#